data_AF-A0A1C6H279-F1
#
_entry.id   AF-A0A1C6H279-F1
#
_cell.length_a   1.000
_cell.length_b   1.000
_cell.length_c   1.000
_cell.angle_alpha   90.00
_cell.angle_beta   90.00
_cell.angle_gamma   90.00
#
_symmetry.space_group_name_H-M   'P 1'
#
loop_
_entity.id
_entity.type
_entity.pdbx_description
1 polymer ?
#
loop_
_entity_poly.entity_id
_entity_poly.type
_entity_poly.pdbx_seq_one_letter_code
_entity_poly.pdbx_strand_id
1 'polypeptide(L)'
;MMLIVTLFHGHIPDNEAEINAENNYMWPEAVEVAKAHKAHIMVAVLGEEEKLLERGKLFTKAMAVCCKQKYATGVYTSGVVFEPRFYEGLADMLKEDELPIFNWVWFGLYRSEGGLNGYTYGMDVFGKEEMEVLNTDAEPEDLRDFLASLASYVLACDVTLQDGETIGFSADDKHTITRSPGVSLPEEQMTLKIGYEPIKGDPEDDSCDHSDNEDTQDEEEFSNPEVYTGEEMEAVEGHIEQYFGEVENVFHEIVSPDIHVDICMVPPTEERDYYTLVTMGMGAHRMNVPEELAEYKLERAELAIALPADWKLDQESMKDEKWYWPIRLLKVLARLPIASDTWLGFGHTMDNEEDFAENTKLCAAILTGPQSTEEGGEVGTLPGGEEVNFYQVIPLYRDELEYKMEHDADALLDKMNGISFVVNPTRQNAITRGTLSNDDFDGEMDDASYHLESIEEKELPIDPINAYNHMAIYLRWCMEHDLMGEEFLAEYGEVVEKVKADSASVDLRAFIRDELDGQLVGPMFNKIGRAFASYYYGAYSNGQESPFFPRDIDDYALEYFGSEQYHSEEFQDEAYLFIPFDEDYYQAMAEVIGERFENWQGQDFDEDTLEPSEVAQAIMEYLDCECTYFPSMADDDPIMSAYSYAKRESIQEGFVPVLIKADDETLLECLVMNADPKNDADIYEFDLKTVTEYRKKMLSAPVKDGKAVLEELTDQRKEEAEDDDMDWEEEVLGEMEGGEPNDRFSSYWDDDTEMTYPLILAKIPVKNPWEIFAYLPFGNWNECPNTPELMAAAKYWFEQYGAVPAAMSHDELEFLLPAPVPKEKAMDTAVELYGFCPDLDQNEDGSIGSLADALWQSSVWYFWWD
;
A
#
# COMPACT_ATOMS: atom_id res chain seq x y z
N MET A 1 1.80 9.43 -36.05
CA MET A 1 2.63 8.56 -36.92
C MET A 1 2.04 8.43 -38.32
N MET A 2 2.89 8.36 -39.34
CA MET A 2 2.55 8.19 -40.75
C MET A 2 3.41 7.07 -41.36
N LEU A 3 2.76 6.03 -41.87
CA LEU A 3 3.41 4.92 -42.58
C LEU A 3 3.41 5.19 -44.10
N ILE A 4 4.57 5.14 -44.72
CA ILE A 4 4.77 5.25 -46.17
C ILE A 4 5.21 3.89 -46.70
N VAL A 5 4.51 3.36 -47.71
CA VAL A 5 4.90 2.15 -48.45
C VAL A 5 4.85 2.45 -49.94
N THR A 6 5.99 2.40 -50.63
CA THR A 6 6.09 2.78 -52.05
C THR A 6 6.94 1.81 -52.87
N LEU A 7 6.44 1.42 -54.04
CA LEU A 7 7.16 0.55 -54.98
C LEU A 7 7.99 1.38 -55.97
N PHE A 8 9.29 1.10 -56.02
CA PHE A 8 10.22 1.63 -57.01
C PHE A 8 10.58 0.55 -58.04
N HIS A 9 10.54 0.94 -59.31
CA HIS A 9 10.84 0.05 -60.45
C HIS A 9 12.32 0.19 -60.84
N GLY A 10 13.19 -0.35 -60.00
CA GLY A 10 14.64 -0.37 -60.20
C GLY A 10 15.36 -1.04 -59.04
N HIS A 11 16.66 -1.25 -59.21
CA HIS A 11 17.52 -1.69 -58.11
C HIS A 11 17.56 -0.63 -57.00
N ILE A 12 17.84 -1.07 -55.78
CA ILE A 12 18.27 -0.20 -54.69
C ILE A 12 19.52 0.56 -55.18
N PRO A 13 19.57 1.90 -55.03
CA PRO A 13 20.67 2.72 -55.53
C PRO A 13 22.06 2.26 -55.05
N ASP A 14 23.09 2.66 -55.80
CA ASP A 14 24.51 2.52 -55.43
C ASP A 14 25.01 1.09 -55.12
N ASN A 15 24.23 0.07 -55.51
CA ASN A 15 24.45 -1.35 -55.18
C ASN A 15 24.51 -1.60 -53.67
N GLU A 16 23.88 -0.74 -52.87
CA GLU A 16 23.98 -0.76 -51.41
C GLU A 16 23.48 -2.10 -50.83
N ALA A 17 22.35 -2.61 -51.31
CA ALA A 17 21.84 -3.91 -50.88
C ALA A 17 22.72 -5.09 -51.32
N GLU A 18 23.45 -4.97 -52.44
CA GLU A 18 24.39 -6.02 -52.88
C GLU A 18 25.62 -6.05 -51.96
N ILE A 19 26.16 -4.88 -51.61
CA ILE A 19 27.32 -4.75 -50.73
C ILE A 19 26.98 -5.26 -49.33
N ASN A 20 25.86 -4.82 -48.77
CA ASN A 20 25.44 -5.19 -47.42
C ASN A 20 24.93 -6.63 -47.30
N ALA A 21 24.57 -7.28 -48.41
CA ALA A 21 24.25 -8.71 -48.40
C ALA A 21 25.47 -9.59 -48.07
N GLU A 22 26.69 -9.11 -48.29
CA GLU A 22 27.92 -9.84 -47.93
C GLU A 22 28.09 -9.99 -46.40
N ASN A 23 27.41 -9.16 -45.62
CA ASN A 23 27.47 -9.18 -44.16
C ASN A 23 26.69 -10.38 -43.57
N ASN A 24 25.71 -10.93 -44.29
CA ASN A 24 24.84 -11.97 -43.75
C ASN A 24 25.50 -13.35 -43.78
N TYR A 25 26.18 -13.73 -42.71
CA TYR A 25 26.80 -15.05 -42.57
C TYR A 25 25.79 -16.20 -42.42
N MET A 26 24.51 -15.90 -42.14
CA MET A 26 23.45 -16.90 -41.95
C MET A 26 22.73 -17.25 -43.26
N TRP A 27 22.89 -16.43 -44.32
CA TRP A 27 22.17 -16.63 -45.58
C TRP A 27 23.10 -16.58 -46.80
N PRO A 28 23.65 -17.73 -47.25
CA PRO A 28 24.61 -17.81 -48.35
C PRO A 28 24.12 -17.21 -49.67
N GLU A 29 22.81 -17.27 -49.95
CA GLU A 29 22.22 -16.76 -51.18
C GLU A 29 21.93 -15.24 -51.14
N ALA A 30 22.15 -14.55 -50.01
CA ALA A 30 21.79 -13.14 -49.84
C ALA A 30 22.34 -12.25 -50.96
N VAL A 31 23.62 -12.43 -51.33
CA VAL A 31 24.28 -11.64 -52.38
C VAL A 31 23.71 -11.94 -53.77
N GLU A 32 23.43 -13.20 -54.08
CA GLU A 32 22.85 -13.57 -55.38
C GLU A 32 21.43 -13.01 -55.53
N VAL A 33 20.65 -13.07 -54.46
CA VAL A 33 19.29 -12.53 -54.41
C VAL A 33 19.30 -11.00 -54.49
N ALA A 34 20.17 -10.34 -53.73
CA ALA A 34 20.37 -8.90 -53.79
C ALA A 34 20.91 -8.44 -55.16
N LYS A 35 21.66 -9.25 -55.91
CA LYS A 35 22.03 -8.93 -57.31
C LYS A 35 20.85 -9.08 -58.29
N ALA A 36 19.95 -10.02 -58.02
CA ALA A 36 18.89 -10.39 -58.95
C ALA A 36 17.61 -9.54 -58.85
N HIS A 37 17.41 -8.77 -57.77
CA HIS A 37 16.23 -7.94 -57.58
C HIS A 37 16.07 -6.91 -58.71
N LYS A 38 14.83 -6.54 -59.07
CA LYS A 38 14.56 -5.61 -60.20
C LYS A 38 13.71 -4.41 -59.81
N ALA A 39 13.19 -4.44 -58.60
CA ALA A 39 12.30 -3.47 -57.99
C ALA A 39 12.46 -3.59 -56.48
N HIS A 40 12.12 -2.56 -55.74
CA HIS A 40 12.12 -2.58 -54.28
C HIS A 40 10.92 -1.82 -53.72
N ILE A 41 10.46 -2.25 -52.55
CA ILE A 41 9.43 -1.56 -51.78
C ILE A 41 10.15 -0.81 -50.67
N MET A 42 9.96 0.51 -50.64
CA MET A 42 10.45 1.34 -49.55
C MET A 42 9.34 1.46 -48.50
N VAL A 43 9.66 1.13 -47.26
CA VAL A 43 8.80 1.29 -46.08
C VAL A 43 9.43 2.32 -45.17
N ALA A 44 8.65 3.28 -44.68
CA ALA A 44 9.12 4.28 -43.73
C ALA A 44 8.01 4.67 -42.75
N VAL A 45 8.37 4.85 -41.48
CA VAL A 45 7.47 5.34 -40.42
C VAL A 45 7.96 6.70 -39.92
N LEU A 46 7.14 7.73 -40.12
CA LEU A 46 7.42 9.11 -39.75
C LEU A 46 6.53 9.56 -38.58
N GLY A 47 7.07 10.28 -37.61
CA GLY A 47 6.34 10.81 -36.45
C GLY A 47 7.31 11.50 -35.51
N GLU A 48 7.06 12.77 -35.19
CA GLU A 48 7.92 13.59 -34.32
C GLU A 48 7.52 13.50 -32.84
N GLU A 49 6.26 13.15 -32.54
CA GLU A 49 5.71 13.13 -31.17
C GLU A 49 5.69 11.73 -30.53
N GLU A 50 5.86 10.65 -31.31
CA GLU A 50 5.77 9.26 -30.81
C GLU A 50 7.13 8.64 -30.48
N LYS A 51 7.16 7.80 -29.43
CA LYS A 51 8.36 7.07 -28.98
C LYS A 51 8.94 6.20 -30.10
N LEU A 52 10.27 6.12 -30.19
CA LEU A 52 10.99 5.42 -31.27
C LEU A 52 10.68 3.91 -31.32
N LEU A 53 10.48 3.26 -30.18
CA LEU A 53 10.10 1.84 -30.11
C LEU A 53 8.76 1.56 -30.79
N GLU A 54 7.73 2.37 -30.56
CA GLU A 54 6.41 2.21 -31.20
C GLU A 54 6.49 2.38 -32.73
N ARG A 55 7.34 3.31 -33.17
CA ARG A 55 7.64 3.48 -34.59
C ARG A 55 8.35 2.24 -35.17
N GLY A 56 9.28 1.64 -34.41
CA GLY A 56 9.95 0.38 -34.73
C GLY A 56 8.97 -0.79 -34.82
N LYS A 57 8.06 -0.95 -33.84
CA LYS A 57 7.03 -2.00 -33.83
C LYS A 57 6.13 -1.89 -35.07
N LEU A 58 5.68 -0.68 -35.42
CA LEU A 58 4.89 -0.46 -36.64
C LEU A 58 5.70 -0.71 -37.91
N PHE A 59 6.97 -0.31 -37.96
CA PHE A 59 7.86 -0.57 -39.10
C PHE A 59 8.02 -2.07 -39.33
N THR A 60 8.29 -2.85 -38.29
CA THR A 60 8.42 -4.31 -38.38
C THR A 60 7.13 -4.96 -38.85
N LYS A 61 5.96 -4.57 -38.30
CA LYS A 61 4.66 -5.06 -38.77
C LYS A 61 4.46 -4.78 -40.27
N ALA A 62 4.78 -3.57 -40.73
CA ALA A 62 4.65 -3.20 -42.14
C ALA A 62 5.63 -3.98 -43.05
N MET A 63 6.87 -4.16 -42.61
CA MET A 63 7.89 -4.94 -43.32
C MET A 63 7.50 -6.42 -43.42
N ALA A 64 7.05 -7.04 -42.33
CA ALA A 64 6.58 -8.43 -42.32
C ALA A 64 5.38 -8.63 -43.26
N VAL A 65 4.44 -7.67 -43.33
CA VAL A 65 3.35 -7.72 -44.32
C VAL A 65 3.86 -7.61 -45.76
N CYS A 66 4.92 -6.81 -46.01
CA CYS A 66 5.54 -6.73 -47.33
C CYS A 66 6.26 -8.03 -47.73
N CYS A 67 6.79 -8.79 -46.76
CA CYS A 67 7.42 -10.10 -47.00
C CYS A 67 6.46 -11.13 -47.59
N LYS A 68 5.17 -11.04 -47.27
CA LYS A 68 4.12 -11.92 -47.82
C LYS A 68 3.85 -11.76 -49.32
N GLN A 69 4.45 -10.74 -49.96
CA GLN A 69 4.29 -10.56 -51.39
C GLN A 69 4.99 -11.68 -52.17
N LYS A 70 4.30 -12.22 -53.17
CA LYS A 70 4.77 -13.35 -54.00
C LYS A 70 6.18 -13.16 -54.60
N TYR A 71 6.60 -11.91 -54.84
CA TYR A 71 7.87 -11.58 -55.47
C TYR A 71 8.85 -10.86 -54.53
N ALA A 72 8.55 -10.78 -53.23
CA ALA A 72 9.54 -10.34 -52.25
C ALA A 72 10.63 -11.40 -52.15
N THR A 73 11.87 -11.01 -52.46
CA THR A 73 13.01 -11.94 -52.47
C THR A 73 13.99 -11.69 -51.33
N GLY A 74 14.03 -10.49 -50.76
CA GLY A 74 14.89 -10.14 -49.64
C GLY A 74 14.39 -8.88 -48.94
N VAL A 75 14.81 -8.71 -47.69
CA VAL A 75 14.52 -7.53 -46.85
C VAL A 75 15.83 -6.81 -46.54
N TYR A 76 15.99 -5.59 -47.05
CA TYR A 76 17.17 -4.77 -46.76
C TYR A 76 16.87 -3.80 -45.59
N THR A 77 17.51 -4.02 -44.44
CA THR A 77 17.44 -3.15 -43.25
C THR A 77 18.67 -3.38 -42.37
N SER A 78 18.99 -2.44 -41.49
CA SER A 78 20.04 -2.59 -40.47
C SER A 78 21.39 -3.08 -41.04
N GLY A 79 21.78 -2.57 -42.21
CA GLY A 79 23.08 -2.88 -42.82
C GLY A 79 23.21 -4.31 -43.36
N VAL A 80 22.10 -5.04 -43.56
CA VAL A 80 22.10 -6.43 -44.03
C VAL A 80 20.87 -6.74 -44.89
N VAL A 81 20.91 -7.87 -45.63
CA VAL A 81 19.76 -8.40 -46.36
C VAL A 81 19.29 -9.71 -45.74
N PHE A 82 18.04 -9.76 -45.26
CA PHE A 82 17.41 -10.94 -44.68
C PHE A 82 16.57 -11.72 -45.70
N GLU A 83 16.46 -13.04 -45.49
CA GLU A 83 15.43 -13.85 -46.15
C GLU A 83 14.04 -13.40 -45.66
N PRO A 84 13.04 -13.17 -46.54
CA PRO A 84 11.73 -12.67 -46.14
C PRO A 84 11.01 -13.54 -45.11
N ARG A 85 11.17 -14.87 -45.18
CA ARG A 85 10.56 -15.80 -44.22
C ARG A 85 11.24 -15.73 -42.86
N PHE A 86 12.56 -15.61 -42.84
CA PHE A 86 13.32 -15.44 -41.62
C PHE A 86 12.95 -14.12 -40.93
N TYR A 87 12.86 -13.03 -41.70
CA TYR A 87 12.39 -11.74 -41.18
C TYR A 87 10.96 -11.83 -40.62
N GLU A 88 10.05 -12.53 -41.29
CA GLU A 88 8.68 -12.78 -40.79
C GLU A 88 8.69 -13.57 -39.46
N GLY A 89 9.53 -14.59 -39.35
CA GLY A 89 9.66 -15.39 -38.12
C GLY A 89 10.14 -14.55 -36.94
N LEU A 90 11.15 -13.71 -37.15
CA LEU A 90 11.62 -12.77 -36.11
C LEU A 90 10.56 -11.72 -35.76
N ALA A 91 9.74 -11.31 -36.73
CA ALA A 91 8.67 -10.34 -36.49
C ALA A 91 7.52 -10.91 -35.65
N ASP A 92 7.42 -12.24 -35.53
CA ASP A 92 6.39 -12.89 -34.71
C ASP A 92 6.62 -12.67 -33.21
N MET A 93 7.83 -12.30 -32.79
CA MET A 93 8.12 -11.80 -31.42
C MET A 93 7.13 -10.69 -31.00
N LEU A 94 6.69 -9.85 -31.94
CA LEU A 94 5.68 -8.80 -31.67
C LEU A 94 4.29 -9.33 -31.32
N LYS A 95 3.99 -10.61 -31.56
CA LYS A 95 2.73 -11.23 -31.13
C LYS A 95 2.74 -11.57 -29.65
N GLU A 96 3.92 -11.79 -29.10
CA GLU A 96 4.20 -12.10 -27.69
C GLU A 96 4.64 -10.85 -26.91
N ASP A 97 4.39 -9.66 -27.49
CA ASP A 97 4.80 -8.32 -27.04
C ASP A 97 6.32 -8.15 -26.77
N GLU A 98 7.13 -9.03 -27.33
CA GLU A 98 8.59 -8.93 -27.32
C GLU A 98 9.10 -7.88 -28.31
N LEU A 99 10.27 -7.32 -27.99
CA LEU A 99 11.00 -6.49 -28.95
C LEU A 99 11.62 -7.41 -30.02
N PRO A 100 11.35 -7.18 -31.32
CA PRO A 100 11.91 -7.97 -32.40
C PRO A 100 13.36 -7.53 -32.68
N ILE A 101 14.25 -7.74 -31.69
CA ILE A 101 15.61 -7.19 -31.67
C ILE A 101 16.39 -7.62 -32.91
N PHE A 102 16.27 -8.87 -33.33
CA PHE A 102 16.92 -9.38 -34.54
C PHE A 102 16.38 -8.80 -35.86
N ASN A 103 15.20 -8.16 -35.86
CA ASN A 103 14.74 -7.37 -37.01
C ASN A 103 15.29 -5.94 -37.01
N TRP A 104 15.66 -5.41 -35.84
CA TRP A 104 16.06 -4.02 -35.64
C TRP A 104 17.56 -3.83 -35.65
N VAL A 105 18.29 -4.74 -35.02
CA VAL A 105 19.73 -4.68 -34.81
C VAL A 105 20.38 -5.88 -35.48
N TRP A 106 21.41 -5.61 -36.29
CA TRP A 106 22.27 -6.65 -36.84
C TRP A 106 23.44 -6.92 -35.90
N PHE A 107 23.71 -8.20 -35.64
CA PHE A 107 24.83 -8.67 -34.82
C PHE A 107 25.91 -9.24 -35.74
N GLY A 108 26.91 -8.42 -36.07
CA GLY A 108 27.98 -8.82 -36.97
C GLY A 108 29.11 -9.52 -36.23
N LEU A 109 29.61 -10.62 -36.79
CA LEU A 109 30.71 -11.40 -36.22
C LEU A 109 31.86 -11.53 -37.22
N TYR A 110 33.10 -11.39 -36.74
CA TYR A 110 34.28 -11.70 -37.56
C TYR A 110 35.49 -12.10 -36.69
N ARG A 111 36.34 -12.97 -37.24
CA ARG A 111 37.60 -13.38 -36.59
C ARG A 111 38.75 -12.48 -37.03
N SER A 112 39.57 -12.06 -36.06
CA SER A 112 40.84 -11.35 -36.25
C SER A 112 42.01 -12.21 -35.76
N GLU A 113 43.25 -11.73 -35.87
CA GLU A 113 44.42 -12.40 -35.26
C GLU A 113 44.32 -12.51 -33.72
N GLY A 114 43.53 -11.64 -33.08
CA GLY A 114 43.38 -11.56 -31.63
C GLY A 114 42.21 -12.37 -31.04
N GLY A 115 41.28 -12.86 -31.85
CA GLY A 115 40.10 -13.59 -31.39
C GLY A 115 38.84 -13.30 -32.23
N LEU A 116 37.70 -13.76 -31.74
CA LEU A 116 36.38 -13.41 -32.29
C LEU A 116 36.01 -11.97 -31.89
N ASN A 117 35.32 -11.27 -32.78
CA ASN A 117 34.82 -9.92 -32.55
C ASN A 117 33.35 -9.89 -32.91
N GLY A 118 32.56 -9.13 -32.15
CA GLY A 118 31.14 -8.93 -32.34
C GLY A 118 30.79 -7.45 -32.30
N TYR A 119 29.82 -7.02 -33.09
CA TYR A 119 29.33 -5.65 -33.08
C TYR A 119 27.83 -5.56 -33.33
N THR A 120 27.19 -4.53 -32.78
CA THR A 120 25.82 -4.17 -33.11
C THR A 120 25.79 -3.17 -34.27
N TYR A 121 24.71 -3.22 -35.06
CA TYR A 121 24.42 -2.23 -36.11
C TYR A 121 22.92 -1.99 -36.22
N GLY A 122 22.47 -0.78 -35.88
CA GLY A 122 21.06 -0.37 -35.89
C GLY A 122 20.57 0.20 -34.54
N MET A 123 21.41 0.24 -33.51
CA MET A 123 21.10 0.87 -32.21
C MET A 123 20.93 2.38 -32.35
N ASP A 124 21.67 3.00 -33.28
CA ASP A 124 21.66 4.43 -33.56
C ASP A 124 20.28 4.96 -33.99
N VAL A 125 19.49 4.12 -34.68
CA VAL A 125 18.09 4.42 -35.07
C VAL A 125 17.21 4.70 -33.85
N PHE A 126 17.53 4.10 -32.71
CA PHE A 126 16.85 4.29 -31.43
C PHE A 126 17.54 5.31 -30.52
N GLY A 127 18.55 6.03 -31.03
CA GLY A 127 19.30 7.03 -30.27
C GLY A 127 20.33 6.45 -29.29
N LYS A 128 20.71 5.17 -29.46
CA LYS A 128 21.69 4.47 -28.62
C LYS A 128 23.02 4.28 -29.36
N GLU A 129 24.14 4.21 -28.65
CA GLU A 129 25.45 3.95 -29.27
C GLU A 129 25.62 2.47 -29.63
N GLU A 130 26.37 2.19 -30.71
CA GLU A 130 26.69 0.81 -31.08
C GLU A 130 27.71 0.20 -30.10
N MET A 131 27.57 -1.10 -29.87
CA MET A 131 28.41 -1.88 -28.97
C MET A 131 29.33 -2.82 -29.76
N GLU A 132 30.54 -3.03 -29.27
CA GLU A 132 31.51 -3.98 -29.81
C GLU A 132 32.15 -4.80 -28.70
N VAL A 133 32.34 -6.10 -28.93
CA VAL A 133 33.19 -6.96 -28.12
C VAL A 133 34.36 -7.38 -29.00
N LEU A 134 35.58 -7.17 -28.52
CA LEU A 134 36.79 -7.32 -29.33
C LEU A 134 37.69 -8.44 -28.78
N ASN A 135 38.20 -9.26 -29.70
CA ASN A 135 39.24 -10.26 -29.43
C ASN A 135 38.91 -11.23 -28.29
N THR A 136 37.65 -11.69 -28.24
CA THR A 136 37.21 -12.71 -27.28
C THR A 136 37.53 -14.12 -27.78
N ASP A 137 37.67 -15.06 -26.85
CA ASP A 137 37.75 -16.49 -27.08
C ASP A 137 36.37 -17.18 -27.08
N ALA A 138 35.28 -16.42 -26.97
CA ALA A 138 33.89 -16.90 -27.05
C ALA A 138 33.58 -17.70 -28.33
N GLU A 139 32.58 -18.58 -28.23
CA GLU A 139 31.96 -19.14 -29.42
C GLU A 139 31.09 -18.09 -30.14
N PRO A 140 30.94 -18.19 -31.49
CA PRO A 140 30.17 -17.23 -32.28
C PRO A 140 28.74 -17.00 -31.81
N GLU A 141 28.08 -18.06 -31.33
CA GLU A 141 26.70 -18.01 -30.85
C GLU A 141 26.61 -17.25 -29.52
N ASP A 142 27.43 -17.61 -28.53
CA ASP A 142 27.50 -16.94 -27.22
C ASP A 142 27.72 -15.44 -27.37
N LEU A 143 28.63 -15.03 -28.27
CA LEU A 143 28.93 -13.64 -28.48
C LEU A 143 27.76 -12.87 -29.12
N ARG A 144 27.06 -13.51 -30.06
CA ARG A 144 25.88 -12.94 -30.70
C ARG A 144 24.77 -12.77 -29.69
N ASP A 145 24.51 -13.79 -28.90
CA ASP A 145 23.39 -13.83 -27.96
C ASP A 145 23.65 -12.89 -26.79
N PHE A 146 24.90 -12.79 -26.32
CA PHE A 146 25.35 -11.77 -25.37
C PHE A 146 25.05 -10.34 -25.86
N LEU A 147 25.48 -10.01 -27.09
CA LEU A 147 25.22 -8.70 -27.68
C LEU A 147 23.72 -8.45 -27.91
N ALA A 148 22.96 -9.49 -28.26
CA ALA A 148 21.51 -9.41 -28.44
C ALA A 148 20.77 -9.14 -27.13
N SER A 149 21.16 -9.82 -26.04
CA SER A 149 20.63 -9.57 -24.70
C SER A 149 20.93 -8.16 -24.22
N LEU A 150 22.17 -7.67 -24.43
CA LEU A 150 22.52 -6.28 -24.11
C LEU A 150 21.72 -5.27 -24.93
N ALA A 151 21.57 -5.49 -26.23
CA ALA A 151 20.78 -4.62 -27.10
C ALA A 151 19.30 -4.63 -26.68
N SER A 152 18.76 -5.80 -26.31
CA SER A 152 17.40 -5.94 -25.79
C SER A 152 17.20 -5.15 -24.50
N TYR A 153 18.09 -5.32 -23.53
CA TYR A 153 18.06 -4.59 -22.25
C TYR A 153 18.14 -3.08 -22.45
N VAL A 154 19.12 -2.61 -23.23
CA VAL A 154 19.31 -1.17 -23.51
C VAL A 154 18.09 -0.54 -24.17
N LEU A 155 17.42 -1.27 -25.07
CA LEU A 155 16.23 -0.77 -25.76
C LEU A 155 14.96 -0.90 -24.92
N ALA A 156 14.75 -2.00 -24.20
CA ALA A 156 13.57 -2.24 -23.38
C ALA A 156 13.51 -1.32 -22.15
N CYS A 157 14.65 -1.15 -21.48
CA CYS A 157 14.77 -0.35 -20.26
C CYS A 157 15.16 1.11 -20.52
N ASP A 158 15.28 1.51 -21.79
CA ASP A 158 15.74 2.86 -22.22
C ASP A 158 17.07 3.31 -21.57
N VAL A 159 17.97 2.37 -21.29
CA VAL A 159 19.24 2.63 -20.60
C VAL A 159 20.22 3.36 -21.53
N THR A 160 21.03 4.26 -20.98
CA THR A 160 22.10 4.95 -21.73
C THR A 160 23.44 4.66 -21.08
N LEU A 161 24.19 3.74 -21.69
CA LEU A 161 25.49 3.28 -21.20
C LEU A 161 26.57 4.36 -21.37
N GLN A 162 27.42 4.55 -20.36
CA GLN A 162 28.51 5.53 -20.36
C GLN A 162 29.90 4.89 -20.32
N ASP A 163 30.90 5.68 -20.71
CA ASP A 163 32.32 5.31 -20.59
C ASP A 163 32.72 5.12 -19.12
N GLY A 164 33.34 3.98 -18.80
CA GLY A 164 33.82 3.65 -17.46
C GLY A 164 32.79 2.97 -16.55
N GLU A 165 31.56 2.76 -17.01
CA GLU A 165 30.55 1.96 -16.31
C GLU A 165 30.81 0.46 -16.45
N THR A 166 30.08 -0.33 -15.66
CA THR A 166 30.00 -1.79 -15.80
C THR A 166 28.56 -2.20 -16.07
N ILE A 167 28.38 -3.16 -16.97
CA ILE A 167 27.07 -3.77 -17.27
C ILE A 167 27.15 -5.29 -17.06
N GLY A 168 26.10 -5.87 -16.51
CA GLY A 168 25.90 -7.31 -16.52
C GLY A 168 24.57 -7.68 -15.91
N PHE A 169 24.21 -8.94 -16.05
CA PHE A 169 22.87 -9.44 -15.76
C PHE A 169 22.75 -10.00 -14.32
N SER A 170 23.81 -9.90 -13.51
CA SER A 170 23.85 -10.29 -12.10
C SER A 170 24.94 -9.52 -11.31
N ALA A 171 24.98 -9.66 -9.99
CA ALA A 171 25.96 -8.98 -9.14
C ALA A 171 27.43 -9.43 -9.39
N ASP A 172 27.60 -10.66 -9.86
CA ASP A 172 28.88 -11.27 -10.20
C ASP A 172 29.23 -11.15 -11.69
N ASP A 173 28.25 -10.86 -12.54
CA ASP A 173 28.43 -10.57 -13.95
C ASP A 173 28.68 -9.07 -14.15
N LYS A 174 29.94 -8.68 -14.36
CA LYS A 174 30.34 -7.27 -14.53
C LYS A 174 31.28 -7.09 -15.70
N HIS A 175 30.74 -6.59 -16.81
CA HIS A 175 31.50 -6.25 -18.00
C HIS A 175 31.83 -4.76 -18.05
N THR A 176 33.11 -4.44 -18.15
CA THR A 176 33.56 -3.05 -18.25
C THR A 176 33.18 -2.43 -19.60
N ILE A 177 32.72 -1.18 -19.57
CA ILE A 177 32.38 -0.41 -20.76
C ILE A 177 33.45 0.64 -21.01
N THR A 178 33.99 0.68 -22.23
CA THR A 178 34.90 1.76 -22.65
C THR A 178 34.47 2.38 -23.97
N ARG A 179 34.41 3.70 -24.04
CA ARG A 179 33.96 4.43 -25.22
C ARG A 179 35.14 4.82 -26.09
N SER A 180 35.20 4.29 -27.31
CA SER A 180 36.30 4.56 -28.25
C SER A 180 35.86 4.51 -29.71
N PRO A 181 36.66 5.00 -30.67
CA PRO A 181 36.36 4.88 -32.09
C PRO A 181 36.04 3.44 -32.53
N GLY A 182 35.16 3.31 -33.52
CA GLY A 182 34.76 2.04 -34.11
C GLY A 182 35.96 1.24 -34.58
N VAL A 183 35.97 -0.06 -34.28
CA VAL A 183 36.99 -0.99 -34.79
C VAL A 183 36.39 -1.87 -35.88
N SER A 184 35.20 -2.40 -35.61
CA SER A 184 34.35 -3.16 -36.54
C SER A 184 33.52 -2.23 -37.43
N LEU A 185 33.25 -1.04 -36.93
CA LEU A 185 32.48 0.03 -37.58
C LEU A 185 33.43 1.18 -38.02
N PRO A 186 32.98 2.10 -38.88
CA PRO A 186 33.85 3.17 -39.40
C PRO A 186 34.58 3.94 -38.29
N GLU A 187 35.88 4.22 -38.46
CA GLU A 187 36.74 4.90 -37.46
C GLU A 187 36.20 6.30 -37.04
N GLU A 188 35.32 6.91 -37.84
CA GLU A 188 34.71 8.21 -37.55
C GLU A 188 33.53 8.10 -36.56
N GLN A 189 33.02 6.89 -36.29
CA GLN A 189 31.91 6.60 -35.37
C GLN A 189 32.46 6.19 -34.00
N MET A 190 31.89 6.73 -32.91
CA MET A 190 32.19 6.27 -31.55
C MET A 190 31.31 5.07 -31.20
N THR A 191 31.87 4.14 -30.42
CA THR A 191 31.22 2.89 -30.02
C THR A 191 31.60 2.54 -28.58
N LEU A 192 30.79 1.72 -27.94
CA LEU A 192 31.04 1.18 -26.62
C LEU A 192 31.72 -0.19 -26.74
N LYS A 193 32.92 -0.35 -26.18
CA LYS A 193 33.60 -1.64 -26.10
C LYS A 193 33.21 -2.30 -24.80
N ILE A 194 32.57 -3.46 -24.91
CA ILE A 194 32.09 -4.24 -23.77
C ILE A 194 33.13 -5.33 -23.49
N GLY A 195 33.58 -5.41 -22.24
CA GLY A 195 34.42 -6.50 -21.77
C GLY A 195 33.68 -7.82 -21.87
N TYR A 196 34.39 -8.91 -22.16
CA TYR A 196 33.81 -10.24 -22.18
C TYR A 196 34.71 -11.17 -21.36
N GLU A 197 34.15 -11.80 -20.34
CA GLU A 197 34.81 -12.83 -19.56
C GLU A 197 33.97 -14.10 -19.64
N PRO A 198 34.53 -15.25 -20.08
CA PRO A 198 33.79 -16.50 -20.10
C PRO A 198 33.51 -16.97 -18.67
N ILE A 199 32.28 -17.42 -18.42
CA ILE A 199 31.87 -18.03 -17.15
C ILE A 199 32.70 -19.30 -16.95
N LYS A 200 33.57 -19.33 -15.93
CA LYS A 200 34.48 -20.47 -15.69
C LYS A 200 33.74 -21.60 -14.97
N GLY A 201 33.40 -22.66 -15.70
CA GLY A 201 33.06 -23.96 -15.12
C GLY A 201 34.29 -24.67 -14.55
N ASP A 202 34.12 -25.34 -13.40
CA ASP A 202 35.19 -26.01 -12.64
C ASP A 202 35.75 -27.23 -13.39
N PRO A 203 37.08 -27.48 -13.43
CA PRO A 203 37.67 -28.57 -14.19
C PRO A 203 38.01 -29.76 -13.30
N GLU A 204 37.37 -30.92 -13.49
CA GLU A 204 37.93 -32.27 -13.25
C GLU A 204 36.89 -33.37 -13.55
N ASP A 205 37.04 -34.13 -14.63
CA ASP A 205 37.39 -35.56 -14.54
C ASP A 205 37.79 -36.11 -15.93
N ASP A 206 39.04 -36.54 -16.01
CA ASP A 206 39.73 -36.98 -17.21
C ASP A 206 40.10 -38.46 -16.98
N SER A 207 39.30 -39.41 -17.49
CA SER A 207 39.85 -40.74 -17.81
C SER A 207 39.05 -41.52 -18.86
N CYS A 208 39.83 -42.03 -19.79
CA CYS A 208 39.51 -42.57 -21.09
C CYS A 208 39.41 -44.11 -21.07
N ASP A 209 38.55 -44.71 -21.92
CA ASP A 209 38.97 -45.88 -22.71
C ASP A 209 38.17 -46.04 -24.01
N HIS A 210 38.90 -46.46 -25.05
CA HIS A 210 38.61 -46.30 -26.47
C HIS A 210 37.67 -47.35 -27.08
N SER A 211 36.87 -46.94 -28.09
CA SER A 211 36.79 -47.70 -29.36
C SER A 211 36.25 -46.85 -30.53
N ASP A 212 37.09 -46.70 -31.56
CA ASP A 212 36.89 -45.92 -32.79
C ASP A 212 35.82 -46.50 -33.77
N ASN A 213 34.98 -45.63 -34.36
CA ASN A 213 34.92 -45.38 -35.81
C ASN A 213 33.91 -44.28 -36.23
N GLU A 214 34.48 -43.17 -36.73
CA GLU A 214 34.09 -42.27 -37.86
C GLU A 214 32.73 -41.51 -37.85
N ASP A 215 32.80 -40.26 -37.35
CA ASP A 215 32.46 -38.95 -37.97
C ASP A 215 31.10 -38.76 -38.69
N THR A 216 30.23 -37.77 -38.40
CA THR A 216 30.36 -36.44 -37.75
C THR A 216 29.00 -35.96 -37.20
N GLN A 217 29.04 -35.31 -36.03
CA GLN A 217 28.10 -34.38 -35.37
C GLN A 217 27.82 -34.86 -33.95
N ASP A 218 28.61 -34.36 -33.01
CA ASP A 218 28.12 -34.14 -31.65
C ASP A 218 28.49 -32.68 -31.34
N GLU A 219 27.44 -31.86 -31.30
CA GLU A 219 27.38 -30.51 -30.77
C GLU A 219 27.64 -30.61 -29.26
N GLU A 220 28.64 -29.90 -28.72
CA GLU A 220 28.76 -29.76 -27.25
C GLU A 220 27.78 -28.66 -26.81
N GLU A 221 26.90 -29.08 -25.90
CA GLU A 221 25.57 -28.54 -25.57
C GLU A 221 25.60 -27.19 -24.84
N PHE A 222 24.86 -26.21 -25.37
CA PHE A 222 24.12 -25.27 -24.52
C PHE A 222 23.28 -26.10 -23.55
N SER A 223 23.33 -25.83 -22.23
CA SER A 223 22.37 -26.47 -21.33
C SER A 223 20.98 -25.96 -21.73
N ASN A 224 20.19 -26.81 -22.37
CA ASN A 224 18.77 -26.53 -22.55
C ASN A 224 18.18 -26.21 -21.18
N PRO A 225 17.29 -25.21 -21.08
CA PRO A 225 16.69 -24.88 -19.80
C PRO A 225 16.04 -26.13 -19.21
N GLU A 226 16.22 -26.32 -17.91
CA GLU A 226 15.56 -27.40 -17.19
C GLU A 226 14.04 -27.15 -17.26
N VAL A 227 13.32 -28.11 -17.84
CA VAL A 227 11.88 -28.04 -18.05
C VAL A 227 11.22 -29.31 -17.55
N TYR A 228 10.02 -29.18 -17.01
CA TYR A 228 9.17 -30.33 -16.82
C TYR A 228 8.86 -31.00 -18.15
N THR A 229 8.75 -32.32 -18.14
CA THR A 229 8.08 -33.02 -19.24
C THR A 229 6.60 -32.63 -19.30
N GLY A 230 5.94 -32.81 -20.44
CA GLY A 230 4.51 -32.46 -20.56
C GLY A 230 3.63 -33.17 -19.53
N GLU A 231 3.93 -34.42 -19.16
CA GLU A 231 3.19 -35.14 -18.11
C GLU A 231 3.47 -34.61 -16.70
N GLU A 232 4.67 -34.10 -16.43
CA GLU A 232 5.01 -33.46 -15.16
C GLU A 232 4.38 -32.09 -15.02
N MET A 233 4.38 -31.29 -16.10
CA MET A 233 3.71 -29.99 -16.14
C MET A 233 2.20 -30.16 -15.93
N GLU A 234 1.55 -31.11 -16.61
CA GLU A 234 0.13 -31.44 -16.39
C GLU A 234 -0.15 -31.87 -14.93
N ALA A 235 0.80 -32.56 -14.28
CA ALA A 235 0.65 -32.97 -12.88
C ALA A 235 0.77 -31.77 -11.90
N VAL A 236 1.68 -30.84 -12.18
CA VAL A 236 1.86 -29.61 -11.38
C VAL A 236 0.67 -28.68 -11.57
N GLU A 237 0.24 -28.43 -12.82
CA GLU A 237 -0.95 -27.63 -13.13
C GLU A 237 -2.20 -28.23 -12.46
N GLY A 238 -2.40 -29.56 -12.55
CA GLY A 238 -3.51 -30.23 -11.88
C GLY A 238 -3.48 -30.12 -10.36
N HIS A 239 -2.29 -30.08 -9.74
CA HIS A 239 -2.15 -29.81 -8.31
C HIS A 239 -2.52 -28.37 -7.98
N ILE A 240 -2.11 -27.41 -8.80
CA ILE A 240 -2.49 -25.99 -8.66
C ILE A 240 -4.02 -25.85 -8.76
N GLU A 241 -4.64 -26.42 -9.79
CA GLU A 241 -6.09 -26.36 -9.99
C GLU A 241 -6.88 -26.99 -8.83
N GLN A 242 -6.37 -28.09 -8.26
CA GLN A 242 -7.05 -28.80 -7.18
C GLN A 242 -6.98 -28.05 -5.85
N TYR A 243 -5.83 -27.47 -5.49
CA TYR A 243 -5.58 -26.94 -4.15
C TYR A 243 -5.58 -25.41 -4.06
N PHE A 244 -5.18 -24.73 -5.13
CA PHE A 244 -5.15 -23.27 -5.21
C PHE A 244 -6.32 -22.72 -6.03
N GLY A 245 -6.83 -23.44 -7.02
CA GLY A 245 -8.03 -23.07 -7.80
C GLY A 245 -7.78 -22.99 -9.31
N GLU A 246 -8.85 -22.83 -10.09
CA GLU A 246 -8.81 -22.85 -11.57
C GLU A 246 -7.89 -21.76 -12.14
N VAL A 247 -6.92 -22.17 -12.97
CA VAL A 247 -5.97 -21.26 -13.60
C VAL A 247 -6.66 -20.51 -14.74
N GLU A 248 -6.77 -19.18 -14.64
CA GLU A 248 -7.40 -18.36 -15.69
C GLU A 248 -6.39 -17.97 -16.79
N ASN A 249 -5.20 -17.53 -16.38
CA ASN A 249 -4.15 -17.11 -17.29
C ASN A 249 -2.78 -17.60 -16.78
N VAL A 250 -1.82 -17.68 -17.69
CA VAL A 250 -0.43 -18.02 -17.39
C VAL A 250 0.46 -16.93 -17.99
N PHE A 251 1.31 -16.33 -17.15
CA PHE A 251 2.37 -15.45 -17.64
C PHE A 251 3.54 -16.32 -18.08
N HIS A 252 3.64 -16.54 -19.39
CA HIS A 252 4.71 -17.34 -19.95
C HIS A 252 6.05 -16.64 -19.90
N GLU A 253 7.08 -17.36 -19.51
CA GLU A 253 8.42 -16.83 -19.54
C GLU A 253 8.98 -16.81 -20.97
N ILE A 254 9.28 -15.60 -21.42
CA ILE A 254 9.72 -15.30 -22.78
C ILE A 254 11.16 -15.77 -23.05
N VAL A 255 12.08 -15.59 -22.10
CA VAL A 255 13.47 -16.06 -22.19
C VAL A 255 13.82 -16.85 -20.94
N SER A 256 14.24 -18.10 -21.14
CA SER A 256 14.59 -19.03 -20.07
C SER A 256 16.06 -19.41 -20.18
N PRO A 257 16.95 -18.69 -19.48
CA PRO A 257 18.39 -18.95 -19.54
C PRO A 257 18.81 -20.23 -18.81
N ASP A 258 18.01 -20.69 -17.86
CA ASP A 258 18.36 -21.74 -16.89
C ASP A 258 17.20 -22.72 -16.63
N ILE A 259 16.07 -22.20 -16.17
CA ILE A 259 14.78 -22.86 -15.99
C ILE A 259 13.71 -22.07 -16.73
N HIS A 260 12.67 -22.76 -17.18
CA HIS A 260 11.48 -22.10 -17.71
C HIS A 260 10.44 -21.96 -16.60
N VAL A 261 10.23 -20.73 -16.12
CA VAL A 261 9.33 -20.45 -15.00
C VAL A 261 8.13 -19.64 -15.46
N ASP A 262 7.03 -20.34 -15.71
CA ASP A 262 5.74 -19.73 -15.92
C ASP A 262 5.12 -19.31 -14.58
N ILE A 263 4.23 -18.31 -14.62
CA ILE A 263 3.43 -17.90 -13.45
C ILE A 263 1.96 -18.16 -13.75
N CYS A 264 1.40 -19.19 -13.11
CA CYS A 264 -0.02 -19.50 -13.14
C CYS A 264 -0.78 -18.47 -12.30
N MET A 265 -1.83 -17.88 -12.86
CA MET A 265 -2.69 -16.91 -12.20
C MET A 265 -4.04 -17.53 -11.91
N VAL A 266 -4.33 -17.69 -10.61
CA VAL A 266 -5.63 -18.11 -10.12
C VAL A 266 -6.41 -16.88 -9.64
N PRO A 267 -7.57 -16.55 -10.23
CA PRO A 267 -8.30 -15.33 -9.92
C PRO A 267 -9.04 -15.39 -8.57
N PRO A 268 -9.50 -14.23 -8.05
CA PRO A 268 -10.42 -14.17 -6.92
C PRO A 268 -11.76 -14.88 -7.22
N THR A 269 -12.39 -15.40 -6.17
CA THR A 269 -13.74 -15.97 -6.19
C THR A 269 -14.56 -15.37 -5.04
N GLU A 270 -15.88 -15.62 -5.01
CA GLU A 270 -16.75 -15.15 -3.90
C GLU A 270 -16.31 -15.69 -2.53
N GLU A 271 -15.69 -16.88 -2.48
CA GLU A 271 -15.17 -17.48 -1.24
C GLU A 271 -13.71 -17.06 -0.95
N ARG A 272 -13.02 -16.44 -1.91
CA ARG A 272 -11.60 -16.11 -1.84
C ARG A 272 -11.27 -14.82 -2.60
N ASP A 273 -11.30 -13.70 -1.89
CA ASP A 273 -11.15 -12.37 -2.50
C ASP A 273 -9.69 -11.92 -2.73
N TYR A 274 -8.88 -12.80 -3.33
CA TYR A 274 -7.50 -12.49 -3.71
C TYR A 274 -7.03 -13.34 -4.90
N TYR A 275 -6.08 -12.81 -5.66
CA TYR A 275 -5.32 -13.56 -6.65
C TYR A 275 -4.31 -14.47 -5.97
N THR A 276 -4.05 -15.64 -6.55
CA THR A 276 -2.87 -16.44 -6.21
C THR A 276 -2.02 -16.63 -7.45
N LEU A 277 -0.77 -16.17 -7.38
CA LEU A 277 0.24 -16.41 -8.40
C LEU A 277 1.11 -17.56 -7.96
N VAL A 278 1.23 -18.60 -8.79
CA VAL A 278 2.02 -19.81 -8.48
C VAL A 278 3.05 -20.03 -9.58
N THR A 279 4.29 -20.29 -9.22
CA THR A 279 5.30 -20.69 -10.20
C THR A 279 4.95 -22.07 -10.76
N MET A 280 5.22 -22.25 -12.05
CA MET A 280 5.15 -23.54 -12.71
C MET A 280 6.41 -23.69 -13.55
N GLY A 281 7.34 -24.51 -13.04
CA GLY A 281 8.61 -24.81 -13.70
C GLY A 281 9.83 -24.60 -12.83
N MET A 282 9.71 -23.95 -11.67
CA MET A 282 10.81 -23.86 -10.70
C MET A 282 11.27 -25.25 -10.27
N GLY A 283 10.32 -26.14 -9.97
CA GLY A 283 10.62 -27.48 -9.49
C GLY A 283 11.10 -28.42 -10.59
N ALA A 284 11.26 -27.97 -11.84
CA ALA A 284 11.98 -28.72 -12.88
C ALA A 284 13.44 -28.90 -12.47
N HIS A 285 14.02 -27.88 -11.83
CA HIS A 285 15.34 -27.93 -11.26
C HIS A 285 15.37 -28.70 -9.93
N ARG A 286 16.38 -29.56 -9.79
CA ARG A 286 16.67 -30.27 -8.53
C ARG A 286 17.63 -29.47 -7.68
N MET A 287 17.13 -28.88 -6.61
CA MET A 287 17.88 -28.06 -5.67
C MET A 287 18.91 -28.88 -4.88
N ASN A 288 19.98 -28.22 -4.45
CA ASN A 288 21.09 -28.84 -3.71
C ASN A 288 20.78 -28.95 -2.21
N VAL A 289 20.02 -29.99 -1.84
CA VAL A 289 19.62 -30.27 -0.44
C VAL A 289 20.69 -31.10 0.29
N PRO A 290 21.10 -30.74 1.51
CA PRO A 290 22.03 -31.54 2.33
C PRO A 290 21.59 -33.00 2.52
N GLU A 291 22.54 -33.94 2.46
CA GLU A 291 22.25 -35.39 2.58
C GLU A 291 21.50 -35.75 3.87
N GLU A 292 21.71 -35.00 4.95
CA GLU A 292 21.01 -35.19 6.24
C GLU A 292 19.51 -34.92 6.14
N LEU A 293 19.06 -34.16 5.14
CA LEU A 293 17.66 -33.78 4.91
C LEU A 293 17.00 -34.59 3.80
N ALA A 294 17.70 -35.55 3.20
CA ALA A 294 17.17 -36.37 2.09
C ALA A 294 15.90 -37.16 2.45
N GLU A 295 15.62 -37.40 3.74
CA GLU A 295 14.36 -38.06 4.16
C GLU A 295 13.11 -37.18 3.98
N TYR A 296 13.29 -35.85 3.88
CA TYR A 296 12.22 -34.87 3.77
C TYR A 296 11.85 -34.53 2.31
N LYS A 297 12.60 -35.03 1.32
CA LYS A 297 12.33 -34.86 -0.12
C LYS A 297 12.13 -33.40 -0.56
N LEU A 298 13.07 -32.54 -0.19
CA LEU A 298 13.00 -31.09 -0.40
C LEU A 298 13.65 -30.65 -1.73
N GLU A 299 13.98 -31.59 -2.62
CA GLU A 299 14.80 -31.31 -3.81
C GLU A 299 14.07 -30.53 -4.90
N ARG A 300 12.74 -30.39 -4.83
CA ARG A 300 11.94 -29.66 -5.81
C ARG A 300 10.90 -28.81 -5.10
N ALA A 301 10.70 -27.59 -5.60
CA ALA A 301 9.72 -26.67 -5.05
C ALA A 301 9.05 -25.78 -6.11
N GLU A 302 7.83 -25.34 -5.81
CA GLU A 302 7.13 -24.23 -6.45
C GLU A 302 6.77 -23.18 -5.38
N LEU A 303 6.59 -21.94 -5.80
CA LEU A 303 6.31 -20.79 -4.94
C LEU A 303 4.95 -20.20 -5.26
N ALA A 304 4.22 -19.80 -4.23
CA ALA A 304 2.94 -19.12 -4.34
C ALA A 304 2.99 -17.76 -3.62
N ILE A 305 2.36 -16.74 -4.19
CA ILE A 305 2.12 -15.45 -3.52
C ILE A 305 0.66 -15.03 -3.70
N ALA A 306 0.03 -14.53 -2.65
CA ALA A 306 -1.35 -14.08 -2.66
C ALA A 306 -1.41 -12.56 -2.78
N LEU A 307 -2.18 -12.03 -3.73
CA LEU A 307 -2.29 -10.58 -4.01
C LEU A 307 -3.74 -10.13 -3.89
N PRO A 308 -4.03 -8.92 -3.38
CA PRO A 308 -5.39 -8.38 -3.28
C PRO A 308 -6.19 -8.47 -4.59
N ALA A 309 -7.51 -8.63 -4.50
CA ALA A 309 -8.38 -8.73 -5.69
C ALA A 309 -8.35 -7.50 -6.61
N ASP A 310 -7.93 -6.34 -6.11
CA ASP A 310 -7.76 -5.11 -6.88
C ASP A 310 -6.34 -4.92 -7.46
N TRP A 311 -5.44 -5.89 -7.26
CA TRP A 311 -4.08 -5.85 -7.79
C TRP A 311 -4.07 -5.87 -9.31
N LYS A 312 -3.36 -4.91 -9.93
CA LYS A 312 -3.41 -4.73 -11.38
C LYS A 312 -2.40 -5.60 -12.10
N LEU A 313 -2.88 -6.73 -12.63
CA LEU A 313 -2.09 -7.73 -13.36
C LEU A 313 -2.20 -7.60 -14.89
N ASP A 314 -2.72 -6.48 -15.41
CA ASP A 314 -2.73 -6.19 -16.84
C ASP A 314 -1.37 -5.67 -17.34
N GLN A 315 -1.05 -5.92 -18.61
CA GLN A 315 0.25 -5.56 -19.20
C GLN A 315 0.62 -4.08 -19.11
N GLU A 316 -0.36 -3.15 -19.10
CA GLU A 316 -0.05 -1.73 -18.99
C GLU A 316 0.30 -1.34 -17.56
N SER A 317 -0.45 -1.85 -16.58
CA SER A 317 -0.18 -1.60 -15.16
C SER A 317 1.15 -2.21 -14.71
N MET A 318 1.49 -3.42 -15.17
CA MET A 318 2.74 -4.10 -14.82
C MET A 318 4.02 -3.45 -15.38
N LYS A 319 3.93 -2.32 -16.10
CA LYS A 319 5.10 -1.48 -16.42
C LYS A 319 5.56 -0.63 -15.24
N ASP A 320 4.70 -0.47 -14.24
CA ASP A 320 4.97 0.25 -13.00
C ASP A 320 5.38 -0.73 -11.91
N GLU A 321 6.49 -0.44 -11.24
CA GLU A 321 7.13 -1.30 -10.28
C GLU A 321 6.20 -1.65 -9.10
N LYS A 322 5.32 -0.72 -8.71
CA LYS A 322 4.35 -0.94 -7.63
C LYS A 322 3.43 -2.14 -7.84
N TRP A 323 3.20 -2.54 -9.10
CA TRP A 323 2.38 -3.71 -9.45
C TRP A 323 3.21 -4.94 -9.81
N TYR A 324 4.42 -4.75 -10.34
CA TYR A 324 5.24 -5.81 -10.91
C TYR A 324 6.14 -6.55 -9.91
N TRP A 325 6.54 -5.88 -8.82
CA TRP A 325 7.50 -6.43 -7.86
C TRP A 325 7.17 -7.83 -7.33
N PRO A 326 5.90 -8.26 -7.11
CA PRO A 326 5.63 -9.62 -6.62
C PRO A 326 5.98 -10.70 -7.66
N ILE A 327 5.78 -10.40 -8.95
CA ILE A 327 6.15 -11.30 -10.05
C ILE A 327 7.67 -11.37 -10.15
N ARG A 328 8.38 -10.24 -10.04
CA ARG A 328 9.85 -10.23 -9.99
C ARG A 328 10.36 -11.05 -8.81
N LEU A 329 9.77 -10.88 -7.62
CA LEU A 329 10.13 -11.61 -6.41
C LEU A 329 10.05 -13.13 -6.62
N LEU A 330 8.94 -13.63 -7.18
CA LEU A 330 8.81 -15.06 -7.52
C LEU A 330 9.91 -15.54 -8.48
N LYS A 331 10.20 -14.76 -9.54
CA LYS A 331 11.22 -15.11 -10.53
C LYS A 331 12.64 -15.12 -9.96
N VAL A 332 12.95 -14.19 -9.06
CA VAL A 332 14.24 -14.12 -8.36
C VAL A 332 14.40 -15.32 -7.43
N LEU A 333 13.38 -15.62 -6.62
CA LEU A 333 13.41 -16.77 -5.71
C LEU A 333 13.51 -18.11 -6.48
N ALA A 334 12.81 -18.25 -7.60
CA ALA A 334 12.85 -19.47 -8.42
C ALA A 334 14.26 -19.79 -8.95
N ARG A 335 15.08 -18.76 -9.19
CA ARG A 335 16.45 -18.90 -9.72
C ARG A 335 17.52 -18.92 -8.65
N LEU A 336 17.19 -18.56 -7.41
CA LEU A 336 18.15 -18.53 -6.30
C LEU A 336 18.84 -19.89 -6.06
N PRO A 337 18.13 -21.05 -6.08
CA PRO A 337 18.76 -22.37 -5.98
C PRO A 337 19.84 -22.62 -7.02
N ILE A 338 19.64 -22.14 -8.25
CA ILE A 338 20.56 -22.31 -9.38
C ILE A 338 21.75 -21.36 -9.22
N ALA A 339 21.46 -20.07 -9.04
CA ALA A 339 22.47 -19.02 -8.99
C ALA A 339 23.45 -19.17 -7.82
N SER A 340 22.98 -19.74 -6.71
CA SER A 340 23.78 -19.90 -5.48
C SER A 340 24.09 -21.36 -5.13
N ASP A 341 23.79 -22.32 -6.01
CA ASP A 341 23.91 -23.77 -5.76
C ASP A 341 23.37 -24.17 -4.37
N THR A 342 22.10 -23.82 -4.13
CA THR A 342 21.44 -23.91 -2.83
C THR A 342 20.06 -24.55 -2.95
N TRP A 343 19.28 -24.50 -1.86
CA TRP A 343 17.90 -24.97 -1.81
C TRP A 343 17.00 -24.03 -1.01
N LEU A 344 15.71 -24.07 -1.33
CA LEU A 344 14.68 -23.30 -0.65
C LEU A 344 13.74 -24.24 0.12
N GLY A 345 13.37 -23.81 1.32
CA GLY A 345 12.51 -24.57 2.22
C GLY A 345 11.80 -23.66 3.22
N PHE A 346 10.91 -24.25 4.02
CA PHE A 346 10.19 -23.55 5.07
C PHE A 346 11.13 -22.77 6.00
N GLY A 347 10.81 -21.52 6.29
CA GLY A 347 11.59 -20.61 7.14
C GLY A 347 12.83 -20.00 6.48
N HIS A 348 13.15 -20.36 5.22
CA HIS A 348 14.18 -19.66 4.47
C HIS A 348 13.71 -18.25 4.10
N THR A 349 14.66 -17.34 4.00
CA THR A 349 14.43 -15.92 3.74
C THR A 349 15.30 -15.40 2.62
N MET A 350 14.81 -14.41 1.88
CA MET A 350 15.57 -13.67 0.88
C MET A 350 15.52 -12.18 1.21
N ASP A 351 16.66 -11.52 1.08
CA ASP A 351 16.84 -10.09 1.29
C ASP A 351 17.03 -9.41 -0.06
N ASN A 352 16.17 -8.45 -0.39
CA ASN A 352 16.25 -7.67 -1.63
C ASN A 352 17.18 -6.45 -1.47
N GLU A 353 17.75 -6.21 -0.28
CA GLU A 353 18.57 -5.07 0.15
C GLU A 353 17.80 -3.73 0.17
N GLU A 354 17.04 -3.44 -0.88
CA GLU A 354 16.20 -2.27 -1.06
C GLU A 354 14.70 -2.62 -1.00
N ASP A 355 13.86 -1.61 -0.77
CA ASP A 355 12.40 -1.70 -0.86
C ASP A 355 11.97 -2.29 -2.23
N PHE A 356 10.97 -3.17 -2.25
CA PHE A 356 10.52 -3.80 -3.50
C PHE A 356 9.95 -2.81 -4.53
N ALA A 357 9.36 -1.71 -4.06
CA ALA A 357 8.83 -0.60 -4.85
C ALA A 357 8.70 0.66 -3.99
N GLU A 358 8.60 1.85 -4.60
CA GLU A 358 8.52 3.14 -3.87
C GLU A 358 7.34 3.26 -2.90
N ASN A 359 6.26 2.51 -3.12
CA ASN A 359 5.03 2.55 -2.32
C ASN A 359 4.99 1.49 -1.20
N THR A 360 6.11 0.83 -0.88
CA THR A 360 6.18 -0.15 0.20
C THR A 360 7.55 -0.13 0.89
N LYS A 361 7.60 -0.49 2.17
CA LYS A 361 8.87 -0.73 2.91
C LYS A 361 9.21 -2.22 3.05
N LEU A 362 8.43 -3.08 2.38
CA LEU A 362 8.75 -4.50 2.27
C LEU A 362 10.01 -4.62 1.40
N CYS A 363 11.04 -5.28 1.91
CA CYS A 363 12.35 -5.42 1.27
C CYS A 363 12.95 -6.83 1.40
N ALA A 364 12.21 -7.78 1.97
CA ALA A 364 12.64 -9.15 2.15
C ALA A 364 11.45 -10.11 1.99
N ALA A 365 11.69 -11.41 2.04
CA ALA A 365 10.62 -12.42 2.03
C ALA A 365 10.98 -13.64 2.88
N ILE A 366 9.98 -14.31 3.44
CA ILE A 366 10.09 -15.62 4.10
C ILE A 366 9.21 -16.65 3.39
N LEU A 367 9.64 -17.91 3.41
CA LEU A 367 8.90 -19.05 2.87
C LEU A 367 8.14 -19.78 3.98
N THR A 368 6.83 -19.95 3.82
CA THR A 368 5.96 -20.68 4.76
C THR A 368 5.19 -21.79 4.03
N GLY A 369 4.40 -22.58 4.78
CA GLY A 369 3.40 -23.46 4.16
C GLY A 369 2.26 -22.64 3.53
N PRO A 370 1.59 -23.13 2.47
CA PRO A 370 0.39 -22.52 1.91
C PRO A 370 -0.71 -22.35 2.96
N GLN A 371 -1.24 -21.13 3.12
CA GLN A 371 -2.15 -20.78 4.22
C GLN A 371 -3.65 -21.02 3.90
N SER A 372 -4.00 -21.19 2.63
CA SER A 372 -5.40 -21.21 2.17
C SER A 372 -5.78 -22.42 1.32
N THR A 373 -4.99 -23.48 1.36
CA THR A 373 -5.24 -24.69 0.57
C THR A 373 -5.89 -25.76 1.43
N GLU A 374 -6.74 -26.62 0.84
CA GLU A 374 -7.21 -27.83 1.52
C GLU A 374 -6.03 -28.67 2.06
N GLU A 375 -6.24 -29.40 3.16
CA GLU A 375 -5.23 -30.24 3.81
C GLU A 375 -4.55 -31.17 2.77
N GLY A 376 -3.26 -30.94 2.50
CA GLY A 376 -2.48 -31.68 1.49
C GLY A 376 -1.96 -30.86 0.30
N GLY A 377 -2.25 -29.55 0.21
CA GLY A 377 -1.73 -28.68 -0.86
C GLY A 377 -0.21 -28.42 -0.84
N GLU A 378 0.45 -28.74 0.28
CA GLU A 378 1.89 -28.52 0.51
C GLU A 378 2.81 -29.35 -0.40
N VAL A 379 2.34 -30.51 -0.90
CA VAL A 379 3.17 -31.45 -1.65
C VAL A 379 2.42 -32.02 -2.85
N GLY A 380 2.91 -31.72 -4.05
CA GLY A 380 2.50 -32.34 -5.31
C GLY A 380 3.32 -33.60 -5.61
N THR A 381 2.74 -34.54 -6.38
CA THR A 381 3.44 -35.77 -6.81
C THR A 381 3.56 -35.81 -8.33
N LEU A 382 4.79 -35.88 -8.83
CA LEU A 382 5.08 -36.06 -10.25
C LEU A 382 4.78 -37.51 -10.71
N PRO A 383 4.55 -37.76 -12.02
CA PRO A 383 4.28 -39.10 -12.53
C PRO A 383 5.35 -40.16 -12.19
N GLY A 384 6.61 -39.73 -11.99
CA GLY A 384 7.72 -40.56 -11.55
C GLY A 384 7.70 -40.95 -10.05
N GLY A 385 6.81 -40.37 -9.26
CA GLY A 385 6.71 -40.56 -7.81
C GLY A 385 7.64 -39.63 -6.99
N GLU A 386 8.28 -38.67 -7.64
CA GLU A 386 8.98 -37.56 -6.98
C GLU A 386 7.98 -36.54 -6.43
N GLU A 387 8.38 -35.85 -5.37
CA GLU A 387 7.55 -34.86 -4.69
C GLU A 387 8.02 -33.44 -5.03
N VAL A 388 7.07 -32.51 -5.15
CA VAL A 388 7.31 -31.07 -5.38
C VAL A 388 6.65 -30.32 -4.24
N ASN A 389 7.43 -29.56 -3.48
CA ASN A 389 6.94 -28.83 -2.30
C ASN A 389 6.41 -27.46 -2.73
N PHE A 390 5.27 -27.04 -2.21
CA PHE A 390 4.70 -25.72 -2.47
C PHE A 390 4.92 -24.82 -1.26
N TYR A 391 5.56 -23.68 -1.45
CA TYR A 391 5.79 -22.70 -0.39
C TYR A 391 5.06 -21.39 -0.68
N GLN A 392 4.45 -20.82 0.35
CA GLN A 392 3.91 -19.47 0.31
C GLN A 392 5.04 -18.47 0.58
N VAL A 393 5.14 -17.47 -0.28
CA VAL A 393 6.04 -16.33 -0.13
C VAL A 393 5.32 -15.24 0.64
N ILE A 394 5.88 -14.84 1.78
CA ILE A 394 5.39 -13.73 2.60
C ILE A 394 6.46 -12.61 2.59
N PRO A 395 6.17 -11.45 1.97
CA PRO A 395 7.06 -10.30 2.02
C PRO A 395 7.24 -9.76 3.44
N LEU A 396 8.46 -9.33 3.77
CA LEU A 396 8.89 -8.87 5.09
C LEU A 396 9.47 -7.44 5.04
N TYR A 397 9.32 -6.73 6.15
CA TYR A 397 10.09 -5.52 6.46
C TYR A 397 11.52 -5.87 6.88
N ARG A 398 12.39 -4.85 6.89
CA ARG A 398 13.79 -4.96 7.33
C ARG A 398 13.88 -5.53 8.75
N ASP A 399 13.13 -4.95 9.68
CA ASP A 399 13.14 -5.37 11.09
C ASP A 399 12.64 -6.80 11.29
N GLU A 400 11.66 -7.25 10.50
CA GLU A 400 11.15 -8.62 10.57
C GLU A 400 12.20 -9.63 10.11
N LEU A 401 12.91 -9.29 9.02
CA LEU A 401 14.05 -10.09 8.56
C LEU A 401 15.14 -10.13 9.64
N GLU A 402 15.52 -8.99 10.19
CA GLU A 402 16.54 -8.90 11.25
C GLU A 402 16.13 -9.68 12.50
N TYR A 403 14.89 -9.56 12.95
CA TYR A 403 14.36 -10.31 14.09
C TYR A 403 14.44 -11.81 13.83
N LYS A 404 14.08 -12.28 12.64
CA LYS A 404 14.24 -13.69 12.24
C LYS A 404 15.70 -14.12 12.21
N MET A 405 16.62 -13.24 11.82
CA MET A 405 18.06 -13.55 11.83
C MET A 405 18.62 -13.63 13.27
N GLU A 406 18.08 -12.84 14.20
CA GLU A 406 18.40 -12.90 15.62
C GLU A 406 17.75 -14.10 16.33
N HIS A 407 16.58 -14.52 15.86
CA HIS A 407 15.78 -15.62 16.39
C HIS A 407 15.69 -16.76 15.36
N ASP A 408 14.54 -17.42 15.27
CA ASP A 408 14.24 -18.45 14.28
C ASP A 408 12.91 -18.14 13.55
N ALA A 409 12.61 -18.95 12.53
CA ALA A 409 11.43 -18.75 11.70
C ALA A 409 10.13 -18.88 12.51
N ASP A 410 10.05 -19.86 13.42
CA ASP A 410 8.87 -20.09 14.24
C ASP A 410 8.60 -18.87 15.13
N ALA A 411 9.63 -18.28 15.75
CA ALA A 411 9.49 -17.08 16.55
C ALA A 411 9.01 -15.85 15.76
N LEU A 412 9.45 -15.69 14.50
CA LEU A 412 8.91 -14.64 13.63
C LEU A 412 7.46 -14.94 13.26
N LEU A 413 7.14 -16.17 12.88
CA LEU A 413 5.78 -16.54 12.46
C LEU A 413 4.77 -16.41 13.61
N ASP A 414 5.17 -16.72 14.84
CA ASP A 414 4.38 -16.44 16.04
C ASP A 414 4.10 -14.93 16.19
N LYS A 415 5.07 -14.07 15.87
CA LYS A 415 4.89 -12.60 15.86
C LYS A 415 4.04 -12.09 14.70
N MET A 416 4.08 -12.78 13.57
CA MET A 416 3.25 -12.49 12.41
C MET A 416 1.83 -13.06 12.53
N ASN A 417 1.48 -13.71 13.65
CA ASN A 417 0.15 -14.28 13.85
C ASN A 417 -0.93 -13.18 13.76
N GLY A 418 -1.96 -13.41 12.95
CA GLY A 418 -2.98 -12.40 12.63
C GLY A 418 -2.60 -11.39 11.53
N ILE A 419 -1.39 -11.46 10.95
CA ILE A 419 -1.07 -10.74 9.71
C ILE A 419 -1.54 -11.58 8.53
N SER A 420 -2.34 -10.98 7.64
CA SER A 420 -2.79 -11.65 6.42
C SER A 420 -1.61 -12.09 5.55
N PHE A 421 -1.70 -13.31 5.01
CA PHE A 421 -0.74 -13.81 4.02
C PHE A 421 -0.95 -13.20 2.63
N VAL A 422 -2.07 -12.49 2.42
CA VAL A 422 -2.32 -11.68 1.22
C VAL A 422 -1.47 -10.41 1.32
N VAL A 423 -0.70 -10.13 0.27
CA VAL A 423 0.22 -9.00 0.24
C VAL A 423 -0.52 -7.68 0.45
N ASN A 424 -0.17 -6.98 1.53
CA ASN A 424 -0.55 -5.59 1.76
C ASN A 424 0.73 -4.73 1.82
N PRO A 425 0.99 -3.87 0.82
CA PRO A 425 2.19 -3.02 0.75
C PRO A 425 2.42 -2.11 1.96
N THR A 426 1.35 -1.80 2.69
CA THR A 426 1.31 -0.84 3.81
C THR A 426 0.82 -1.50 5.10
N ARG A 427 0.94 -2.83 5.24
CA ARG A 427 0.59 -3.53 6.48
C ARG A 427 1.47 -3.06 7.65
N GLN A 428 1.01 -3.27 8.88
CA GLN A 428 1.88 -3.03 10.03
C GLN A 428 3.06 -4.02 10.04
N ASN A 429 4.22 -3.53 10.49
CA ASN A 429 5.40 -4.36 10.74
C ASN A 429 5.17 -5.22 12.00
N ALA A 430 5.37 -6.53 11.90
CA ALA A 430 5.10 -7.51 12.95
C ALA A 430 5.95 -7.31 14.21
N ILE A 431 7.12 -6.67 14.08
CA ILE A 431 8.02 -6.40 15.19
C ILE A 431 7.60 -5.15 15.95
N THR A 432 7.05 -4.17 15.26
CA THR A 432 6.55 -2.91 15.85
C THR A 432 5.03 -2.94 16.08
N ARG A 433 4.37 -4.07 15.79
CA ARG A 433 2.98 -4.32 16.12
C ARG A 433 2.83 -4.30 17.65
N GLY A 434 1.98 -3.42 18.16
CA GLY A 434 1.75 -3.25 19.61
C GLY A 434 2.94 -2.70 20.42
N THR A 435 4.08 -2.35 19.79
CA THR A 435 5.22 -1.74 20.51
C THR A 435 5.88 -0.64 19.69
N LEU A 436 6.06 0.52 20.34
CA LEU A 436 6.91 1.66 19.98
C LEU A 436 7.71 1.44 18.69
N SER A 437 7.40 2.21 17.64
CA SER A 437 8.21 2.28 16.43
C SER A 437 9.70 2.38 16.81
N ASN A 438 10.48 1.33 16.53
CA ASN A 438 11.94 1.40 16.55
C ASN A 438 12.48 1.92 15.22
N ASP A 439 11.61 2.25 14.26
CA ASP A 439 11.96 3.14 13.16
C ASP A 439 12.55 4.41 13.79
N ASP A 440 13.85 4.61 13.59
CA ASP A 440 14.44 5.92 13.74
C ASP A 440 13.73 6.81 12.73
N PHE A 441 12.60 7.42 13.13
CA PHE A 441 11.88 8.40 12.34
C PHE A 441 12.90 9.44 11.87
N ASP A 442 13.32 9.33 10.62
CA ASP A 442 14.28 10.20 9.93
C ASP A 442 13.57 11.20 9.01
N GLY A 443 12.24 11.08 8.94
CA GLY A 443 11.34 11.86 8.13
C GLY A 443 11.29 13.34 8.50
N GLU A 444 10.93 14.12 7.50
CA GLU A 444 10.51 15.51 7.63
C GLU A 444 9.22 15.56 8.45
N MET A 445 9.23 16.32 9.56
CA MET A 445 8.04 16.52 10.40
C MET A 445 7.22 17.67 9.86
N ASP A 446 7.89 18.78 9.57
CA ASP A 446 7.26 20.02 9.16
C ASP A 446 8.27 20.93 8.44
N ASP A 447 7.80 21.65 7.43
CA ASP A 447 8.59 22.58 6.63
C ASP A 447 7.81 23.88 6.42
N ALA A 448 8.42 24.97 6.88
CA ALA A 448 7.87 26.31 6.73
C ALA A 448 7.67 26.73 5.27
N SER A 449 8.33 26.08 4.30
CA SER A 449 8.17 26.37 2.87
C SER A 449 6.72 26.25 2.41
N TYR A 450 5.98 25.21 2.88
CA TYR A 450 4.57 25.01 2.57
C TYR A 450 3.68 26.14 3.11
N HIS A 451 3.94 26.56 4.36
CA HIS A 451 3.19 27.64 5.00
C HIS A 451 3.49 29.01 4.37
N LEU A 452 4.75 29.27 4.02
CA LEU A 452 5.16 30.49 3.32
C LEU A 452 4.54 30.59 1.93
N GLU A 453 4.48 29.49 1.19
CA GLU A 453 3.79 29.39 -0.10
C GLU A 453 2.30 29.75 0.08
N SER A 454 1.62 29.16 1.07
CA SER A 454 0.21 29.48 1.35
C SER A 454 -0.02 30.97 1.67
N ILE A 455 0.86 31.58 2.47
CA ILE A 455 0.80 33.03 2.77
C ILE A 455 0.91 33.87 1.49
N GLU A 456 1.84 33.52 0.60
CA GLU A 456 2.07 34.25 -0.65
C GLU A 456 0.93 34.05 -1.66
N GLU A 457 0.52 32.80 -1.90
CA GLU A 457 -0.51 32.46 -2.88
C GLU A 457 -1.90 32.99 -2.51
N LYS A 458 -2.27 32.90 -1.23
CA LYS A 458 -3.57 33.36 -0.72
C LYS A 458 -3.56 34.86 -0.35
N GLU A 459 -2.44 35.55 -0.53
CA GLU A 459 -2.23 36.96 -0.17
C GLU A 459 -2.64 37.28 1.29
N LEU A 460 -2.30 36.40 2.24
CA LEU A 460 -2.77 36.51 3.63
C LEU A 460 -2.18 37.74 4.32
N PRO A 461 -2.97 38.50 5.13
CA PRO A 461 -2.54 39.74 5.76
C PRO A 461 -1.71 39.51 7.04
N ILE A 462 -0.76 38.59 7.02
CA ILE A 462 0.09 38.21 8.15
C ILE A 462 1.58 38.36 7.85
N ASP A 463 2.40 38.45 8.90
CA ASP A 463 3.85 38.48 8.75
C ASP A 463 4.36 37.06 8.44
N PRO A 464 5.22 36.85 7.42
CA PRO A 464 5.77 35.54 7.08
C PRO A 464 6.45 34.81 8.24
N ILE A 465 6.88 35.50 9.30
CA ILE A 465 7.41 34.85 10.51
C ILE A 465 6.38 33.93 11.20
N ASN A 466 5.08 34.10 10.94
CA ASN A 466 4.03 33.28 11.52
C ASN A 466 4.01 31.85 10.97
N ALA A 467 4.61 31.60 9.80
CA ALA A 467 4.79 30.25 9.24
C ALA A 467 5.54 29.28 10.17
N TYR A 468 6.27 29.81 11.15
CA TYR A 468 7.10 29.06 12.08
C TYR A 468 6.46 28.91 13.47
N ASN A 469 5.25 29.43 13.70
CA ASN A 469 4.67 29.55 15.04
C ASN A 469 4.51 28.19 15.73
N HIS A 470 3.75 27.26 15.15
CA HIS A 470 3.46 25.95 15.73
C HIS A 470 4.72 25.06 15.79
N MET A 471 5.60 25.14 14.78
CA MET A 471 6.92 24.50 14.81
C MET A 471 7.74 24.94 16.04
N ALA A 472 7.74 26.24 16.35
CA ALA A 472 8.44 26.78 17.51
C ALA A 472 7.81 26.34 18.84
N ILE A 473 6.48 26.14 18.89
CA ILE A 473 5.79 25.59 20.06
C ILE A 473 6.27 24.17 20.34
N TYR A 474 6.23 23.28 19.34
CA TYR A 474 6.63 21.89 19.49
C TYR A 474 8.12 21.78 19.87
N LEU A 475 9.00 22.49 19.14
CA LEU A 475 10.43 22.49 19.41
C LEU A 475 10.77 22.98 20.83
N ARG A 476 10.08 24.03 21.31
CA ARG A 476 10.24 24.53 22.68
C ARG A 476 9.88 23.45 23.70
N TRP A 477 8.74 22.79 23.50
CA TRP A 477 8.27 21.75 24.42
C TRP A 477 9.28 20.59 24.50
N CYS A 478 9.79 20.12 23.37
CA CYS A 478 10.83 19.09 23.31
C CYS A 478 12.14 19.52 23.99
N MET A 479 12.54 20.79 23.85
CA MET A 479 13.70 21.34 24.56
C MET A 479 13.48 21.31 26.07
N GLU A 480 12.31 21.72 26.56
CA GLU A 480 11.99 21.76 28.00
C GLU A 480 11.92 20.35 28.63
N HIS A 481 11.56 19.32 27.85
CA HIS A 481 11.38 17.94 28.31
C HIS A 481 12.56 16.99 28.01
N ASP A 482 13.75 17.54 27.72
CA ASP A 482 14.96 16.75 27.49
C ASP A 482 14.84 15.75 26.31
N LEU A 483 14.10 16.11 25.26
CA LEU A 483 13.84 15.25 24.10
C LEU A 483 14.79 15.50 22.91
N MET A 484 15.73 16.44 23.03
CA MET A 484 16.68 16.77 21.95
C MET A 484 17.82 15.75 21.84
N GLY A 485 18.27 15.48 20.62
CA GLY A 485 19.33 14.51 20.30
C GLY A 485 20.74 15.00 20.67
N GLU A 486 21.68 14.06 20.83
CA GLU A 486 23.07 14.39 21.23
C GLU A 486 23.78 15.29 20.20
N GLU A 487 23.59 15.05 18.91
CA GLU A 487 24.18 15.87 17.83
C GLU A 487 23.62 17.30 17.83
N PHE A 488 22.30 17.43 17.95
CA PHE A 488 21.63 18.72 18.09
C PHE A 488 22.14 19.48 19.31
N LEU A 489 22.28 18.81 20.46
CA LEU A 489 22.81 19.43 21.69
C LEU A 489 24.30 19.81 21.57
N ALA A 490 25.08 19.06 20.79
CA ALA A 490 26.48 19.39 20.54
C ALA A 490 26.65 20.70 19.75
N GLU A 491 25.74 20.99 18.83
CA GLU A 491 25.76 22.19 18.00
C GLU A 491 24.99 23.37 18.64
N TYR A 492 23.78 23.11 19.15
CA TYR A 492 22.82 24.12 19.61
C TYR A 492 22.50 24.05 21.10
N GLY A 493 23.28 23.31 21.91
CA GLY A 493 23.03 23.17 23.35
C GLY A 493 22.95 24.49 24.13
N GLU A 494 23.70 25.53 23.72
CA GLU A 494 23.58 26.87 24.33
C GLU A 494 22.20 27.52 24.09
N VAL A 495 21.52 27.19 22.99
CA VAL A 495 20.15 27.65 22.70
C VAL A 495 19.17 26.96 23.62
N VAL A 496 19.27 25.63 23.76
CA VAL A 496 18.43 24.82 24.65
C VAL A 496 18.51 25.31 26.09
N GLU A 497 19.72 25.55 26.60
CA GLU A 497 19.92 26.07 27.97
C GLU A 497 19.31 27.47 28.17
N LYS A 498 19.34 28.32 27.13
CA LYS A 498 18.70 29.65 27.19
C LYS A 498 17.19 29.55 27.20
N VAL A 499 16.60 28.72 26.35
CA VAL A 499 15.14 28.49 26.29
C VAL A 499 14.64 27.97 27.63
N LYS A 500 15.31 26.97 28.23
CA LYS A 500 14.97 26.44 29.56
C LYS A 500 15.08 27.46 30.69
N ALA A 501 16.01 28.41 30.59
CA ALA A 501 16.22 29.41 31.62
C ALA A 501 15.27 30.62 31.51
N ASP A 502 14.98 31.04 30.27
CA ASP A 502 14.13 32.17 29.93
C ASP A 502 13.64 32.00 28.48
N SER A 503 12.39 31.56 28.31
CA SER A 503 11.80 31.28 26.99
C SER A 503 11.75 32.50 26.07
N ALA A 504 11.71 33.72 26.63
CA ALA A 504 11.72 34.96 25.86
C ALA A 504 13.13 35.37 25.38
N SER A 505 14.17 34.65 25.80
CA SER A 505 15.57 34.99 25.48
C SER A 505 16.00 34.61 24.06
N VAL A 506 15.25 33.72 23.41
CA VAL A 506 15.49 33.26 22.02
C VAL A 506 14.15 33.26 21.27
N ASP A 507 14.09 33.93 20.12
CA ASP A 507 12.94 33.76 19.21
C ASP A 507 13.15 32.48 18.38
N LEU A 508 12.49 31.41 18.79
CA LEU A 508 12.63 30.09 18.16
C LEU A 508 12.15 30.07 16.70
N ARG A 509 11.25 30.98 16.31
CA ARG A 509 10.84 31.11 14.90
C ARG A 509 11.99 31.60 14.02
N ALA A 510 12.73 32.59 14.52
CA ALA A 510 13.93 33.08 13.84
C ALA A 510 15.04 32.02 13.84
N PHE A 511 15.18 31.26 14.92
CA PHE A 511 16.14 30.15 15.00
C PHE A 511 15.84 29.04 13.99
N ILE A 512 14.57 28.59 13.88
CA ILE A 512 14.16 27.60 12.88
C ILE A 512 14.46 28.09 11.47
N ARG A 513 14.09 29.35 11.14
CA ARG A 513 14.36 29.95 9.83
C ARG A 513 15.85 30.04 9.49
N ASP A 514 16.66 30.54 10.42
CA ASP A 514 18.03 30.97 10.13
C ASP A 514 19.08 29.87 10.34
N GLU A 515 18.84 28.94 11.28
CA GLU A 515 19.81 27.92 11.69
C GLU A 515 19.36 26.48 11.38
N LEU A 516 18.05 26.24 11.23
CA LEU A 516 17.49 24.90 10.89
C LEU A 516 16.93 24.83 9.46
N ASP A 517 17.31 25.80 8.61
CA ASP A 517 16.84 25.90 7.22
C ASP A 517 15.31 25.87 7.04
N GLY A 518 14.57 26.23 8.09
CA GLY A 518 13.11 26.29 8.09
C GLY A 518 12.39 24.96 8.34
N GLN A 519 13.10 23.90 8.74
CA GLN A 519 12.55 22.55 8.85
C GLN A 519 12.63 21.99 10.29
N LEU A 520 11.69 21.11 10.63
CA LEU A 520 11.79 20.17 11.75
C LEU A 520 11.90 18.76 11.19
N VAL A 521 12.92 18.02 11.62
CA VAL A 521 13.17 16.65 11.16
C VAL A 521 13.44 15.73 12.35
N GLY A 522 13.05 14.47 12.21
CA GLY A 522 13.22 13.45 13.26
C GLY A 522 14.63 13.34 13.86
N PRO A 523 15.73 13.38 13.07
CA PRO A 523 17.09 13.25 13.61
C PRO A 523 17.51 14.34 14.62
N MET A 524 16.76 15.43 14.74
CA MET A 524 17.00 16.47 15.76
C MET A 524 16.75 15.98 17.20
N PHE A 525 15.94 14.95 17.37
CA PHE A 525 15.47 14.46 18.67
C PHE A 525 16.27 13.24 19.15
N ASN A 526 16.24 12.94 20.44
CA ASN A 526 16.78 11.69 20.98
C ASN A 526 15.81 10.52 20.72
N LYS A 527 16.18 9.30 21.14
CA LYS A 527 15.36 8.11 20.88
C LYS A 527 13.89 8.27 21.34
N ILE A 528 13.65 8.86 22.50
CA ILE A 528 12.29 9.05 23.03
C ILE A 528 11.57 10.14 22.25
N GLY A 529 12.23 11.27 21.98
CA GLY A 529 11.65 12.35 21.21
C GLY A 529 11.32 11.95 19.77
N ARG A 530 12.16 11.11 19.14
CA ARG A 530 11.89 10.55 17.80
C ARG A 530 10.69 9.63 17.79
N ALA A 531 10.57 8.73 18.76
CA ALA A 531 9.43 7.83 18.83
C ALA A 531 8.12 8.60 19.09
N PHE A 532 8.15 9.63 19.93
CA PHE A 532 6.99 10.50 20.13
C PHE A 532 6.65 11.33 18.89
N ALA A 533 7.66 11.88 18.21
CA ALA A 533 7.47 12.56 16.93
C ALA A 533 6.86 11.62 15.89
N SER A 534 7.31 10.36 15.81
CA SER A 534 6.70 9.36 14.91
C SER A 534 5.22 9.13 15.21
N TYR A 535 4.84 9.10 16.50
CA TYR A 535 3.45 8.94 16.90
C TYR A 535 2.60 10.18 16.59
N TYR A 536 3.11 11.36 16.92
CA TYR A 536 2.33 12.60 16.96
C TYR A 536 2.45 13.45 15.68
N TYR A 537 3.42 13.17 14.81
CA TYR A 537 3.57 13.74 13.47
C TYR A 537 3.46 12.71 12.34
N GLY A 538 3.59 11.41 12.63
CA GLY A 538 3.61 10.35 11.61
C GLY A 538 2.25 9.79 11.23
N ALA A 539 1.16 10.57 11.27
CA ALA A 539 -0.26 10.15 11.26
C ALA A 539 -0.76 9.33 10.05
N TYR A 540 0.12 8.74 9.24
CA TYR A 540 -0.20 7.76 8.20
C TYR A 540 0.73 6.54 8.16
N SER A 541 1.71 6.41 9.06
CA SER A 541 2.67 5.30 9.01
C SER A 541 2.10 3.95 9.49
N ASN A 542 0.99 3.95 10.24
CA ASN A 542 0.50 2.76 10.94
C ASN A 542 -0.93 2.29 10.57
N GLY A 543 -1.57 2.89 9.55
CA GLY A 543 -2.92 2.46 9.10
C GLY A 543 -4.09 2.81 10.04
N GLN A 544 -3.84 3.57 11.11
CA GLN A 544 -4.86 4.10 12.03
C GLN A 544 -4.71 5.63 12.15
N GLU A 545 -5.81 6.35 12.38
CA GLU A 545 -5.75 7.78 12.72
C GLU A 545 -5.13 7.91 14.13
N SER A 546 -3.84 8.26 14.21
CA SER A 546 -3.20 8.66 15.46
C SER A 546 -3.42 10.16 15.72
N PRO A 547 -3.28 10.63 16.96
CA PRO A 547 -3.22 12.07 17.23
C PRO A 547 -2.15 12.72 16.35
N PHE A 548 -2.47 13.91 15.82
CA PHE A 548 -1.60 14.60 14.87
C PHE A 548 -1.44 16.06 15.25
N PHE A 549 -0.20 16.49 15.54
CA PHE A 549 0.08 17.81 16.09
C PHE A 549 -0.49 18.97 15.26
N PRO A 550 -0.31 19.04 13.93
CA PRO A 550 -0.95 20.08 13.12
C PRO A 550 -2.48 20.10 13.24
N ARG A 551 -3.14 18.94 13.39
CA ARG A 551 -4.59 18.88 13.61
C ARG A 551 -4.99 19.34 15.01
N ASP A 552 -4.20 19.07 16.04
CA ASP A 552 -4.44 19.64 17.38
C ASP A 552 -4.28 21.18 17.38
N ILE A 553 -3.35 21.70 16.57
CA ILE A 553 -3.20 23.14 16.35
C ILE A 553 -4.44 23.74 15.69
N ASP A 554 -5.04 23.06 14.71
CA ASP A 554 -6.28 23.50 14.07
C ASP A 554 -7.48 23.47 15.04
N ASP A 555 -7.56 22.47 15.92
CA ASP A 555 -8.59 22.43 16.97
C ASP A 555 -8.45 23.59 17.95
N TYR A 556 -7.22 23.86 18.40
CA TYR A 556 -6.93 25.03 19.22
C TYR A 556 -7.27 26.35 18.50
N ALA A 557 -6.96 26.46 17.21
CA ALA A 557 -7.31 27.63 16.41
C ALA A 557 -8.84 27.83 16.36
N LEU A 558 -9.61 26.75 16.18
CA LEU A 558 -11.07 26.81 16.18
C LEU A 558 -11.61 27.27 17.54
N GLU A 559 -11.09 26.74 18.64
CA GLU A 559 -11.49 27.15 19.99
C GLU A 559 -11.15 28.64 20.23
N TYR A 560 -9.93 29.04 19.88
CA TYR A 560 -9.42 30.39 20.12
C TYR A 560 -10.19 31.47 19.35
N PHE A 561 -10.47 31.24 18.07
CA PHE A 561 -11.16 32.21 17.20
C PHE A 561 -12.69 32.05 17.20
N GLY A 562 -13.19 30.87 17.53
CA GLY A 562 -14.57 30.48 17.30
C GLY A 562 -14.87 30.21 15.82
N SER A 563 -15.92 29.42 15.58
CA SER A 563 -16.29 28.92 14.24
C SER A 563 -16.49 30.00 13.17
N GLU A 564 -17.08 31.16 13.52
CA GLU A 564 -17.34 32.24 12.54
C GLU A 564 -16.04 32.82 11.96
N GLN A 565 -15.02 33.02 12.80
CA GLN A 565 -13.75 33.61 12.36
C GLN A 565 -12.82 32.54 11.77
N TYR A 566 -12.80 31.34 12.34
CA TYR A 566 -12.03 30.20 11.83
C TYR A 566 -12.36 29.90 10.36
N HIS A 567 -13.64 29.87 9.99
CA HIS A 567 -14.09 29.63 8.61
C HIS A 567 -14.27 30.91 7.78
N SER A 568 -13.59 32.01 8.13
CA SER A 568 -13.76 33.28 7.44
C SER A 568 -12.93 33.39 6.16
N GLU A 569 -13.41 34.19 5.20
CA GLU A 569 -12.66 34.58 4.00
C GLU A 569 -11.35 35.34 4.32
N GLU A 570 -11.17 35.82 5.56
CA GLU A 570 -9.92 36.44 5.99
C GLU A 570 -8.83 35.39 6.23
N PHE A 571 -9.20 34.23 6.78
CA PHE A 571 -8.25 33.17 7.14
C PHE A 571 -8.03 32.14 6.02
N GLN A 572 -9.01 31.94 5.12
CA GLN A 572 -8.87 31.08 3.93
C GLN A 572 -8.31 29.69 4.24
N ASP A 573 -8.85 29.05 5.29
CA ASP A 573 -8.46 27.72 5.81
C ASP A 573 -7.04 27.65 6.40
N GLU A 574 -6.43 28.78 6.77
CA GLU A 574 -5.10 28.87 7.38
C GLU A 574 -5.15 29.51 8.78
N ALA A 575 -6.21 29.23 9.55
CA ALA A 575 -6.47 29.89 10.84
C ALA A 575 -5.29 29.75 11.84
N TYR A 576 -4.59 28.61 11.82
CA TYR A 576 -3.44 28.36 12.68
C TYR A 576 -2.30 29.40 12.50
N LEU A 577 -2.13 29.97 11.29
CA LEU A 577 -1.12 31.00 11.04
C LEU A 577 -1.46 32.35 11.70
N PHE A 578 -2.73 32.57 12.05
CA PHE A 578 -3.20 33.80 12.67
C PHE A 578 -3.15 33.77 14.20
N ILE A 579 -2.89 32.60 14.81
CA ILE A 579 -2.75 32.48 16.26
C ILE A 579 -1.61 33.41 16.74
N PRO A 580 -1.86 34.30 17.72
CA PRO A 580 -0.81 35.12 18.30
C PRO A 580 0.28 34.26 18.93
N PHE A 581 1.54 34.48 18.53
CA PHE A 581 2.68 33.80 19.14
C PHE A 581 3.02 34.44 20.51
N ASP A 582 2.37 33.94 21.56
CA ASP A 582 2.56 34.35 22.95
C ASP A 582 2.63 33.16 23.92
N GLU A 583 2.78 33.46 25.21
CA GLU A 583 2.92 32.43 26.24
C GLU A 583 1.59 31.71 26.51
N ASP A 584 0.44 32.35 26.30
CA ASP A 584 -0.85 31.70 26.52
C ASP A 584 -1.06 30.60 25.45
N TYR A 585 -0.68 30.87 24.20
CA TYR A 585 -0.64 29.85 23.14
C TYR A 585 0.33 28.69 23.47
N TYR A 586 1.53 29.00 23.96
CA TYR A 586 2.48 27.95 24.35
C TYR A 586 1.95 27.10 25.50
N GLN A 587 1.41 27.69 26.57
CA GLN A 587 0.93 26.93 27.71
C GLN A 587 -0.25 26.03 27.35
N ALA A 588 -1.18 26.51 26.53
CA ALA A 588 -2.31 25.71 26.07
C ALA A 588 -1.85 24.50 25.24
N MET A 589 -0.97 24.71 24.26
CA MET A 589 -0.47 23.59 23.46
C MET A 589 0.50 22.69 24.23
N ALA A 590 1.26 23.22 25.19
CA ALA A 590 2.14 22.41 26.03
C ALA A 590 1.36 21.43 26.93
N GLU A 591 0.16 21.81 27.37
CA GLU A 591 -0.77 20.92 28.08
C GLU A 591 -1.24 19.79 27.17
N VAL A 592 -1.69 20.12 25.95
CA VAL A 592 -2.09 19.10 24.95
C VAL A 592 -0.92 18.18 24.61
N ILE A 593 0.25 18.70 24.22
CA ILE A 593 1.43 17.89 23.90
C ILE A 593 1.83 17.00 25.09
N GLY A 594 1.72 17.53 26.32
CA GLY A 594 2.00 16.79 27.54
C GLY A 594 1.05 15.61 27.75
N GLU A 595 -0.26 15.83 27.60
CA GLU A 595 -1.27 14.79 27.66
C GLU A 595 -1.04 13.72 26.59
N ARG A 596 -0.83 14.12 25.32
CA ARG A 596 -0.47 13.20 24.24
C ARG A 596 0.78 12.37 24.56
N PHE A 597 1.78 12.98 25.19
CA PHE A 597 3.02 12.28 25.55
C PHE A 597 2.82 11.28 26.68
N GLU A 598 2.02 11.62 27.70
CA GLU A 598 1.69 10.70 28.80
C GLU A 598 0.83 9.54 28.32
N ASN A 599 -0.22 9.81 27.55
CA ASN A 599 -1.13 8.81 26.98
C ASN A 599 -0.37 7.85 26.05
N TRP A 600 0.46 8.40 25.15
CA TRP A 600 1.34 7.61 24.28
C TRP A 600 2.26 6.66 25.05
N GLN A 601 2.81 7.08 26.19
CA GLN A 601 3.68 6.22 27.01
C GLN A 601 2.93 5.08 27.70
N GLY A 602 1.65 5.29 28.00
CA GLY A 602 0.77 4.29 28.61
C GLY A 602 0.06 3.40 27.59
N GLN A 603 0.19 3.68 26.29
CA GLN A 603 -0.64 3.06 25.27
C GLN A 603 -0.32 1.59 25.05
N ASP A 604 -1.37 0.79 24.99
CA ASP A 604 -1.35 -0.64 24.66
C ASP A 604 -2.60 -0.98 23.84
N PHE A 605 -2.52 -2.04 23.04
CA PHE A 605 -3.61 -2.48 22.18
C PHE A 605 -3.89 -3.97 22.37
N ASP A 606 -5.15 -4.37 22.31
CA ASP A 606 -5.48 -5.79 22.28
C ASP A 606 -5.13 -6.38 20.90
N GLU A 607 -4.16 -7.30 20.89
CA GLU A 607 -3.68 -7.99 19.69
C GLU A 607 -4.81 -8.75 18.96
N ASP A 608 -5.84 -9.21 19.67
CA ASP A 608 -6.96 -9.97 19.10
C ASP A 608 -7.96 -9.07 18.34
N THR A 609 -7.93 -7.75 18.54
CA THR A 609 -8.88 -6.80 17.95
C THR A 609 -8.26 -5.88 16.88
N LEU A 610 -6.98 -6.08 16.54
CA LEU A 610 -6.24 -5.22 15.61
C LEU A 610 -6.87 -5.13 14.21
N GLU A 611 -7.60 -6.15 13.80
CA GLU A 611 -8.37 -6.17 12.56
C GLU A 611 -9.88 -6.21 12.89
N PRO A 612 -10.75 -5.61 12.05
CA PRO A 612 -12.18 -5.59 12.30
C PRO A 612 -12.79 -6.98 12.21
N SER A 613 -13.60 -7.35 13.20
CA SER A 613 -14.38 -8.59 13.21
C SER A 613 -15.42 -8.65 12.09
N GLU A 614 -16.02 -9.84 11.86
CA GLU A 614 -17.14 -9.99 10.92
C GLU A 614 -18.32 -9.07 11.27
N VAL A 615 -18.60 -8.86 12.55
CA VAL A 615 -19.65 -7.95 13.03
C VAL A 615 -19.29 -6.50 12.69
N ALA A 616 -18.06 -6.08 12.99
CA ALA A 616 -17.58 -4.73 12.69
C ALA A 616 -17.66 -4.43 11.19
N GLN A 617 -17.24 -5.38 10.35
CA GLN A 617 -17.33 -5.27 8.90
C GLN A 617 -18.79 -5.13 8.43
N ALA A 618 -19.70 -5.95 8.97
CA ALA A 618 -21.12 -5.88 8.63
C ALA A 618 -21.78 -4.57 9.09
N ILE A 619 -21.40 -4.02 10.25
CA ILE A 619 -21.86 -2.70 10.70
C ILE A 619 -21.35 -1.60 9.75
N MET A 620 -20.07 -1.61 9.39
CA MET A 620 -19.50 -0.64 8.44
C MET A 620 -20.18 -0.73 7.06
N GLU A 621 -20.42 -1.94 6.55
CA GLU A 621 -21.17 -2.17 5.32
C GLU A 621 -22.60 -1.64 5.44
N TYR A 622 -23.29 -1.96 6.54
CA TYR A 622 -24.64 -1.48 6.80
C TYR A 622 -24.68 0.04 6.74
N LEU A 623 -23.77 0.72 7.44
CA LEU A 623 -23.71 2.19 7.52
C LEU A 623 -23.54 2.85 6.15
N ASP A 624 -22.78 2.24 5.22
CA ASP A 624 -22.57 2.72 3.85
C ASP A 624 -22.09 4.19 3.82
N CYS A 625 -21.07 4.49 4.64
CA CYS A 625 -20.42 5.79 4.75
C CYS A 625 -18.96 5.65 5.21
N GLU A 626 -18.21 6.75 5.25
CA GLU A 626 -16.81 6.75 5.70
C GLU A 626 -16.73 6.35 7.18
N CYS A 627 -15.99 5.27 7.44
CA CYS A 627 -15.80 4.67 8.75
C CYS A 627 -14.32 4.46 9.02
N THR A 628 -13.89 4.77 10.24
CA THR A 628 -12.56 4.44 10.76
C THR A 628 -12.73 3.42 11.88
N TYR A 629 -12.06 2.28 11.78
CA TYR A 629 -12.05 1.25 12.83
C TYR A 629 -10.90 1.48 13.81
N PHE A 630 -11.18 1.29 15.10
CA PHE A 630 -10.22 1.34 16.19
C PHE A 630 -10.26 0.01 16.96
N PRO A 631 -9.12 -0.66 17.17
CA PRO A 631 -9.03 -1.81 18.05
C PRO A 631 -9.24 -1.38 19.51
N SER A 632 -9.44 -2.37 20.39
CA SER A 632 -9.37 -2.15 21.84
C SER A 632 -8.02 -1.58 22.24
N MET A 633 -8.03 -0.55 23.09
CA MET A 633 -6.82 0.11 23.56
C MET A 633 -6.90 0.53 25.03
N ALA A 634 -5.74 0.63 25.67
CA ALA A 634 -5.64 1.00 27.08
C ALA A 634 -5.96 2.47 27.34
N ASP A 635 -5.66 3.34 26.38
CA ASP A 635 -5.94 4.78 26.42
C ASP A 635 -6.67 5.22 25.15
N ASP A 636 -7.79 5.92 25.29
CA ASP A 636 -8.67 6.31 24.18
C ASP A 636 -8.23 7.59 23.45
N ASP A 637 -7.03 8.11 23.75
CA ASP A 637 -6.45 9.29 23.10
C ASP A 637 -6.53 9.26 21.56
N PRO A 638 -6.23 8.15 20.86
CA PRO A 638 -6.41 8.07 19.41
C PRO A 638 -7.87 8.22 18.96
N ILE A 639 -8.80 7.55 19.65
CA ILE A 639 -10.24 7.59 19.37
C ILE A 639 -10.77 9.02 19.53
N MET A 640 -10.43 9.65 20.66
CA MET A 640 -10.94 10.98 21.00
C MET A 640 -10.32 12.08 20.13
N SER A 641 -9.07 11.90 19.68
CA SER A 641 -8.44 12.76 18.67
C SER A 641 -9.17 12.71 17.34
N ALA A 642 -9.38 11.49 16.82
CA ALA A 642 -10.11 11.27 15.58
C ALA A 642 -11.54 11.83 15.65
N TYR A 643 -12.23 11.61 16.78
CA TYR A 643 -13.55 12.17 17.01
C TYR A 643 -13.53 13.72 17.01
N SER A 644 -12.55 14.35 17.68
CA SER A 644 -12.40 15.81 17.69
C SER A 644 -12.17 16.37 16.28
N TYR A 645 -11.27 15.75 15.51
CA TYR A 645 -10.98 16.16 14.14
C TYR A 645 -12.21 16.01 13.24
N ALA A 646 -12.89 14.87 13.30
CA ALA A 646 -14.12 14.64 12.56
C ALA A 646 -15.22 15.64 12.95
N LYS A 647 -15.31 16.01 14.24
CA LYS A 647 -16.25 17.04 14.72
C LYS A 647 -15.94 18.40 14.14
N ARG A 648 -14.67 18.81 14.06
CA ARG A 648 -14.26 20.06 13.40
C ARG A 648 -14.62 20.06 11.92
N GLU A 649 -14.28 18.99 11.19
CA GLU A 649 -14.56 18.81 9.75
C GLU A 649 -16.08 18.82 9.46
N SER A 650 -16.88 18.20 10.34
CA SER A 650 -18.33 18.07 10.19
C SER A 650 -19.08 19.40 10.01
N ILE A 651 -18.52 20.51 10.53
CA ILE A 651 -19.09 21.85 10.45
C ILE A 651 -19.26 22.30 8.98
N GLN A 652 -18.35 21.90 8.10
CA GLN A 652 -18.37 22.29 6.67
C GLN A 652 -18.79 21.14 5.75
N GLU A 653 -18.40 19.90 6.07
CA GLU A 653 -18.49 18.77 5.13
C GLU A 653 -19.86 18.08 5.11
N GLY A 654 -20.75 18.39 6.07
CA GLY A 654 -22.14 17.96 6.02
C GLY A 654 -22.36 16.51 6.44
N PHE A 655 -21.65 16.08 7.47
CA PHE A 655 -21.84 14.81 8.17
C PHE A 655 -21.98 15.03 9.69
N VAL A 656 -22.24 13.96 10.45
CA VAL A 656 -22.21 13.94 11.92
C VAL A 656 -21.36 12.75 12.37
N PRO A 657 -20.27 12.96 13.13
CA PRO A 657 -19.43 11.86 13.62
C PRO A 657 -20.09 11.15 14.81
N VAL A 658 -20.06 9.82 14.79
CA VAL A 658 -20.59 8.96 15.87
C VAL A 658 -19.62 7.80 16.14
N LEU A 659 -19.33 7.55 17.41
CA LEU A 659 -18.61 6.37 17.88
C LEU A 659 -19.60 5.22 18.09
N ILE A 660 -19.29 4.05 17.56
CA ILE A 660 -20.17 2.88 17.60
C ILE A 660 -19.36 1.68 18.08
N LYS A 661 -19.88 0.94 19.06
CA LYS A 661 -19.28 -0.34 19.48
C LYS A 661 -19.24 -1.32 18.31
N ALA A 662 -18.04 -1.72 17.90
CA ALA A 662 -17.82 -2.42 16.63
C ALA A 662 -18.25 -3.89 16.67
N ASP A 663 -18.04 -4.56 17.80
CA ASP A 663 -18.31 -5.99 17.97
C ASP A 663 -19.67 -6.26 18.64
N ASP A 664 -20.66 -5.42 18.34
CA ASP A 664 -22.00 -5.50 18.91
C ASP A 664 -23.00 -6.15 17.93
N GLU A 665 -23.11 -7.48 18.00
CA GLU A 665 -24.03 -8.26 17.16
C GLU A 665 -25.50 -7.92 17.44
N THR A 666 -25.83 -7.56 18.69
CA THR A 666 -27.19 -7.15 19.08
C THR A 666 -27.54 -5.82 18.42
N LEU A 667 -26.59 -4.89 18.36
CA LEU A 667 -26.77 -3.63 17.63
C LEU A 667 -27.05 -3.92 16.16
N LEU A 668 -26.24 -4.76 15.50
CA LEU A 668 -26.47 -5.14 14.10
C LEU A 668 -27.88 -5.73 13.89
N GLU A 669 -28.33 -6.63 14.77
CA GLU A 669 -29.68 -7.19 14.73
C GLU A 669 -30.76 -6.09 14.81
N CYS A 670 -30.65 -5.17 15.78
CA CYS A 670 -31.57 -4.04 15.93
C CYS A 670 -31.61 -3.16 14.67
N LEU A 671 -30.45 -2.83 14.11
CA LEU A 671 -30.30 -2.01 12.91
C LEU A 671 -30.98 -2.65 11.69
N VAL A 672 -30.74 -3.95 11.48
CA VAL A 672 -31.31 -4.69 10.35
C VAL A 672 -32.82 -4.89 10.53
N MET A 673 -33.28 -5.32 11.71
CA MET A 673 -34.69 -5.55 11.98
C MET A 673 -35.54 -4.29 11.85
N ASN A 674 -35.05 -3.15 12.32
CA ASN A 674 -35.81 -1.91 12.25
C ASN A 674 -35.81 -1.30 10.84
N ALA A 675 -34.73 -1.46 10.07
CA ALA A 675 -34.65 -0.98 8.70
C ALA A 675 -35.38 -1.88 7.69
N ASP A 676 -35.28 -3.20 7.85
CA ASP A 676 -35.99 -4.21 7.06
C ASP A 676 -36.71 -5.25 7.94
N PRO A 677 -37.91 -4.93 8.46
CA PRO A 677 -38.69 -5.86 9.30
C PRO A 677 -39.17 -7.13 8.59
N LYS A 678 -38.90 -7.28 7.30
CA LYS A 678 -39.25 -8.47 6.51
C LYS A 678 -38.02 -9.32 6.19
N ASN A 679 -36.83 -8.92 6.66
CA ASN A 679 -35.67 -9.75 6.53
C ASN A 679 -35.91 -11.04 7.32
N ASP A 680 -36.03 -12.16 6.60
CA ASP A 680 -36.12 -13.51 7.15
C ASP A 680 -34.77 -14.26 7.00
N ALA A 681 -33.74 -13.58 6.48
CA ALA A 681 -32.38 -14.09 6.30
C ALA A 681 -31.49 -13.80 7.51
N ASP A 682 -30.22 -14.18 7.43
CA ASP A 682 -29.22 -13.89 8.46
C ASP A 682 -29.03 -12.36 8.63
N ILE A 683 -28.66 -11.90 9.83
CA ILE A 683 -28.40 -10.48 10.12
C ILE A 683 -27.18 -9.96 9.34
N TYR A 684 -26.30 -10.84 8.85
CA TYR A 684 -25.19 -10.51 7.96
C TYR A 684 -25.61 -10.41 6.47
N GLU A 685 -26.83 -10.82 6.09
CA GLU A 685 -27.30 -10.85 4.71
C GLU A 685 -28.41 -9.80 4.42
N PHE A 686 -28.23 -8.55 4.87
CA PHE A 686 -29.22 -7.49 4.65
C PHE A 686 -29.17 -6.88 3.23
N ASP A 687 -30.33 -6.47 2.71
CA ASP A 687 -30.38 -5.75 1.43
C ASP A 687 -30.15 -4.24 1.61
N LEU A 688 -28.95 -3.77 1.26
CA LEU A 688 -28.57 -2.36 1.29
C LEU A 688 -29.55 -1.43 0.56
N LYS A 689 -30.25 -1.90 -0.48
CA LYS A 689 -31.30 -1.08 -1.12
C LYS A 689 -32.48 -0.84 -0.19
N THR A 690 -32.93 -1.87 0.51
CA THR A 690 -34.05 -1.76 1.45
C THR A 690 -33.66 -0.86 2.63
N VAL A 691 -32.46 -1.01 3.17
CA VAL A 691 -31.89 -0.11 4.20
C VAL A 691 -31.85 1.34 3.70
N THR A 692 -31.36 1.57 2.47
CA THR A 692 -31.33 2.90 1.84
C THR A 692 -32.73 3.51 1.66
N GLU A 693 -33.72 2.69 1.28
CA GLU A 693 -35.11 3.12 1.16
C GLU A 693 -35.71 3.49 2.52
N TYR A 694 -35.40 2.74 3.58
CA TYR A 694 -35.77 3.06 4.96
C TYR A 694 -35.18 4.41 5.39
N ARG A 695 -33.87 4.62 5.20
CA ARG A 695 -33.18 5.89 5.50
C ARG A 695 -33.86 7.07 4.83
N LYS A 696 -34.08 6.99 3.52
CA LYS A 696 -34.78 8.03 2.74
C LYS A 696 -36.17 8.31 3.28
N LYS A 697 -36.91 7.28 3.68
CA LYS A 697 -38.25 7.42 4.25
C LYS A 697 -38.18 8.16 5.59
N MET A 698 -37.29 7.77 6.51
CA MET A 698 -37.12 8.42 7.81
C MET A 698 -36.69 9.88 7.65
N LEU A 699 -35.67 10.16 6.84
CA LEU A 699 -35.18 11.53 6.58
C LEU A 699 -36.22 12.43 5.89
N SER A 700 -37.13 11.86 5.11
CA SER A 700 -38.21 12.61 4.46
C SER A 700 -39.43 12.88 5.36
N ALA A 701 -39.55 12.16 6.48
CA ALA A 701 -40.68 12.27 7.38
C ALA A 701 -40.56 13.54 8.25
N PRO A 702 -41.68 14.21 8.58
CA PRO A 702 -41.64 15.33 9.51
C PRO A 702 -41.28 14.82 10.92
N VAL A 703 -40.26 15.43 11.52
CA VAL A 703 -39.87 15.17 12.92
C VAL A 703 -41.01 15.59 13.86
N LYS A 704 -41.33 14.74 14.85
CA LYS A 704 -42.38 15.01 15.86
C LYS A 704 -41.98 16.21 16.74
N ASP A 705 -42.93 16.71 17.54
CA ASP A 705 -42.65 17.69 18.59
C ASP A 705 -41.94 17.00 19.76
N GLY A 706 -40.62 17.18 19.88
CA GLY A 706 -39.80 16.50 20.88
C GLY A 706 -40.23 16.78 22.31
N LYS A 707 -40.67 18.01 22.61
CA LYS A 707 -41.15 18.34 23.96
C LYS A 707 -42.42 17.56 24.30
N ALA A 708 -43.36 17.47 23.36
CA ALA A 708 -44.59 16.71 23.59
C ALA A 708 -44.31 15.20 23.75
N VAL A 709 -43.33 14.66 23.02
CA VAL A 709 -42.87 13.27 23.18
C VAL A 709 -42.31 13.04 24.59
N LEU A 710 -41.40 13.91 25.05
CA LEU A 710 -40.81 13.81 26.38
C LEU A 710 -41.85 13.97 27.50
N GLU A 711 -42.82 14.88 27.33
CA GLU A 711 -43.94 15.04 28.27
C GLU A 711 -44.82 13.78 28.34
N GLU A 712 -45.10 13.13 27.20
CA GLU A 712 -45.86 11.86 27.15
C GLU A 712 -45.12 10.72 27.85
N LEU A 713 -43.82 10.57 27.60
CA LEU A 713 -42.98 9.58 28.27
C LEU A 713 -42.88 9.85 29.77
N THR A 714 -42.70 11.10 30.17
CA THR A 714 -42.68 11.50 31.59
C THR A 714 -44.00 11.22 32.29
N ASP A 715 -45.13 11.49 31.64
CA ASP A 715 -46.44 11.22 32.22
C ASP A 715 -46.69 9.71 32.35
N GLN A 716 -46.17 8.89 31.44
CA GLN A 716 -46.17 7.43 31.59
C GLN A 716 -45.38 6.99 32.84
N ARG A 717 -44.18 7.53 33.08
CA ARG A 717 -43.39 7.25 34.30
C ARG A 717 -44.13 7.64 35.58
N LYS A 718 -44.86 8.75 35.56
CA LYS A 718 -45.69 9.16 36.71
C LYS A 718 -46.83 8.18 36.97
N GLU A 719 -47.50 7.69 35.93
CA GLU A 719 -48.54 6.66 36.07
C GLU A 719 -47.97 5.35 36.64
N GLU A 720 -46.78 4.94 36.20
CA GLU A 720 -46.06 3.77 36.73
C GLU A 720 -45.69 3.94 38.21
N ALA A 721 -45.13 5.10 38.59
CA ALA A 721 -44.83 5.41 39.99
C ALA A 721 -46.09 5.45 40.88
N GLU A 722 -47.21 5.98 40.37
CA GLU A 722 -48.50 5.94 41.07
C GLU A 722 -49.01 4.50 41.26
N ASP A 723 -48.86 3.64 40.26
CA ASP A 723 -49.25 2.23 40.32
C ASP A 723 -48.39 1.42 41.32
N ASP A 724 -47.13 1.83 41.53
CA ASP A 724 -46.19 1.26 42.50
C ASP A 724 -46.25 1.90 43.91
N ASP A 725 -47.26 2.75 44.18
CA ASP A 725 -47.48 3.46 45.45
C ASP A 725 -46.29 4.39 45.86
N MET A 726 -45.51 4.89 44.90
CA MET A 726 -44.38 5.81 45.12
C MET A 726 -44.81 7.29 45.04
N ASP A 727 -44.25 8.15 45.91
CA ASP A 727 -44.50 9.60 45.85
C ASP A 727 -43.55 10.28 44.86
N TRP A 728 -44.10 10.85 43.79
CA TRP A 728 -43.29 11.50 42.75
C TRP A 728 -42.43 12.66 43.29
N GLU A 729 -42.93 13.46 44.23
CA GLU A 729 -42.19 14.60 44.78
C GLU A 729 -41.14 14.18 45.83
N GLU A 730 -41.48 13.24 46.71
CA GLU A 730 -40.61 12.84 47.83
C GLU A 730 -39.66 11.68 47.50
N GLU A 731 -40.12 10.69 46.74
CA GLU A 731 -39.40 9.44 46.51
C GLU A 731 -38.74 9.35 45.12
N VAL A 732 -39.29 10.01 44.10
CA VAL A 732 -38.76 9.95 42.71
C VAL A 732 -37.92 11.18 42.37
N LEU A 733 -38.44 12.40 42.62
CA LEU A 733 -37.73 13.63 42.30
C LEU A 733 -36.47 13.85 43.15
N GLY A 734 -36.56 13.64 44.46
CA GLY A 734 -35.42 13.85 45.37
C GLY A 734 -34.93 15.30 45.47
N GLU A 735 -33.79 15.49 46.16
CA GLU A 735 -33.10 16.78 46.25
C GLU A 735 -31.98 16.86 45.20
N MET A 736 -31.72 18.05 44.65
CA MET A 736 -30.64 18.26 43.69
C MET A 736 -29.28 18.31 44.40
N GLU A 737 -28.82 17.14 44.85
CA GLU A 737 -27.54 16.91 45.51
C GLU A 737 -27.01 15.51 45.22
N GLY A 738 -25.69 15.32 45.30
CA GLY A 738 -25.06 14.00 45.28
C GLY A 738 -24.79 13.43 43.88
N GLY A 739 -25.03 14.22 42.84
CA GLY A 739 -24.71 13.85 41.46
C GLY A 739 -23.22 13.99 41.15
N GLU A 740 -22.66 13.01 40.44
CA GLU A 740 -21.28 13.06 39.96
C GLU A 740 -21.23 13.68 38.54
N PRO A 741 -20.34 14.65 38.27
CA PRO A 741 -20.20 15.21 36.94
C PRO A 741 -19.64 14.17 35.97
N ASN A 742 -20.15 14.19 34.73
CA ASN A 742 -19.68 13.34 33.65
C ASN A 742 -19.21 14.19 32.45
N ASP A 743 -17.90 14.11 32.18
CA ASP A 743 -17.24 14.87 31.12
C ASP A 743 -16.49 13.94 30.14
N ARG A 744 -16.73 12.63 30.18
CA ARG A 744 -16.12 11.63 29.30
C ARG A 744 -17.17 10.61 28.83
N PHE A 745 -16.94 10.00 27.69
CA PHE A 745 -17.75 8.87 27.25
C PHE A 745 -17.38 7.62 28.05
N SER A 746 -18.38 6.81 28.39
CA SER A 746 -18.22 5.64 29.26
C SER A 746 -18.65 4.33 28.59
N SER A 747 -19.58 4.39 27.63
CA SER A 747 -20.25 3.22 27.03
C SER A 747 -19.32 2.27 26.28
N TYR A 748 -18.11 2.72 25.97
CA TYR A 748 -17.13 1.92 25.24
C TYR A 748 -15.98 1.41 26.10
N TRP A 749 -16.01 1.61 27.42
CA TRP A 749 -15.01 1.06 28.32
C TRP A 749 -15.43 -0.32 28.81
N ASP A 750 -14.49 -1.26 28.80
CA ASP A 750 -14.66 -2.60 29.35
C ASP A 750 -13.99 -2.68 30.72
N ASP A 751 -14.82 -2.65 31.77
CA ASP A 751 -14.39 -2.73 33.17
C ASP A 751 -13.63 -4.03 33.50
N ASP A 752 -13.85 -5.12 32.75
CA ASP A 752 -13.17 -6.40 33.00
C ASP A 752 -11.75 -6.43 32.43
N THR A 753 -11.51 -5.73 31.31
CA THR A 753 -10.20 -5.69 30.64
C THR A 753 -9.39 -4.43 30.94
N GLU A 754 -10.02 -3.40 31.50
CA GLU A 754 -9.44 -2.05 31.67
C GLU A 754 -9.00 -1.43 30.31
N MET A 755 -9.65 -1.83 29.21
CA MET A 755 -9.43 -1.31 27.85
C MET A 755 -10.75 -0.85 27.23
N THR A 756 -10.68 -0.11 26.11
CA THR A 756 -11.87 0.14 25.31
C THR A 756 -12.37 -1.13 24.63
N TYR A 757 -13.66 -1.22 24.31
CA TYR A 757 -14.15 -2.08 23.25
C TYR A 757 -13.58 -1.63 21.89
N PRO A 758 -13.56 -2.49 20.85
CA PRO A 758 -13.28 -2.04 19.50
C PRO A 758 -14.40 -1.11 19.04
N LEU A 759 -14.03 -0.03 18.33
CA LEU A 759 -14.93 1.05 17.95
C LEU A 759 -14.89 1.36 16.46
N ILE A 760 -16.01 1.86 15.95
CA ILE A 760 -16.13 2.46 14.63
C ILE A 760 -16.44 3.95 14.82
N LEU A 761 -15.60 4.83 14.29
CA LEU A 761 -15.95 6.23 14.06
C LEU A 761 -16.61 6.37 12.70
N ALA A 762 -17.92 6.62 12.67
CA ALA A 762 -18.70 6.78 11.45
C ALA A 762 -18.97 8.27 11.14
N LYS A 763 -18.61 8.73 9.94
CA LYS A 763 -18.96 10.07 9.43
C LYS A 763 -20.31 9.99 8.69
N ILE A 764 -21.40 10.01 9.47
CA ILE A 764 -22.76 9.78 8.93
C ILE A 764 -23.20 10.99 8.07
N PRO A 765 -23.55 10.81 6.79
CA PRO A 765 -23.75 11.91 5.84
C PRO A 765 -25.15 12.55 5.97
N VAL A 766 -25.43 13.10 7.15
CA VAL A 766 -26.64 13.84 7.48
C VAL A 766 -26.31 15.26 7.91
N LYS A 767 -27.26 16.17 7.69
CA LYS A 767 -27.04 17.60 7.98
C LYS A 767 -27.30 17.94 9.45
N ASN A 768 -28.29 17.28 10.05
CA ASN A 768 -28.71 17.60 11.40
C ASN A 768 -28.36 16.44 12.36
N PRO A 769 -27.85 16.71 13.57
CA PRO A 769 -27.47 15.68 14.54
C PRO A 769 -28.52 14.61 14.83
N TRP A 770 -29.79 14.98 14.95
CA TRP A 770 -30.86 14.03 15.24
C TRP A 770 -31.19 13.11 14.06
N GLU A 771 -30.67 13.38 12.85
CA GLU A 771 -30.92 12.55 11.66
C GLU A 771 -30.09 11.26 11.66
N ILE A 772 -29.08 11.12 12.54
CA ILE A 772 -28.26 9.91 12.62
C ILE A 772 -29.11 8.67 12.92
N PHE A 773 -30.22 8.79 13.66
CA PHE A 773 -31.08 7.65 13.99
C PHE A 773 -31.80 7.06 12.78
N ALA A 774 -31.81 7.75 11.63
CA ALA A 774 -32.24 7.15 10.37
C ALA A 774 -31.22 6.11 9.84
N TYR A 775 -29.93 6.33 10.15
CA TYR A 775 -28.84 5.38 9.90
C TYR A 775 -28.70 4.37 11.03
N LEU A 776 -29.00 4.78 12.27
CA LEU A 776 -28.83 3.98 13.48
C LEU A 776 -30.18 3.72 14.19
N PRO A 777 -31.12 2.97 13.58
CA PRO A 777 -32.41 2.68 14.22
C PRO A 777 -32.28 1.55 15.26
N PHE A 778 -31.64 1.81 16.40
CA PHE A 778 -31.36 0.79 17.42
C PHE A 778 -32.51 0.53 18.42
N GLY A 779 -33.39 1.52 18.65
CA GLY A 779 -34.45 1.43 19.67
C GLY A 779 -35.68 0.60 19.30
N ASN A 780 -36.84 0.91 19.89
CA ASN A 780 -38.12 0.17 19.76
C ASN A 780 -38.14 -1.21 20.48
N TRP A 781 -37.40 -1.32 21.57
CA TRP A 781 -37.36 -2.48 22.48
C TRP A 781 -37.08 -1.99 23.91
N ASN A 782 -37.38 -2.80 24.94
CA ASN A 782 -37.24 -2.49 26.38
C ASN A 782 -37.39 -1.01 26.77
N GLU A 783 -38.53 -0.40 26.44
CA GLU A 783 -38.84 1.02 26.71
C GLU A 783 -37.96 2.07 25.99
N CYS A 784 -36.91 1.65 25.29
CA CYS A 784 -36.13 2.48 24.39
C CYS A 784 -37.02 3.03 23.26
N PRO A 785 -37.10 4.38 23.11
CA PRO A 785 -37.98 4.99 22.13
C PRO A 785 -37.72 4.55 20.69
N ASN A 786 -38.76 4.58 19.86
CA ASN A 786 -38.59 4.26 18.44
C ASN A 786 -37.85 5.39 17.68
N THR A 787 -37.34 5.11 16.48
CA THR A 787 -36.58 6.07 15.66
C THR A 787 -37.24 7.45 15.54
N PRO A 788 -38.54 7.60 15.18
CA PRO A 788 -39.21 8.91 15.19
C PRO A 788 -39.21 9.66 16.53
N GLU A 789 -39.24 8.96 17.66
CA GLU A 789 -39.16 9.56 19.00
C GLU A 789 -37.73 9.94 19.37
N LEU A 790 -36.75 9.07 19.09
CA LEU A 790 -35.32 9.37 19.24
C LEU A 790 -34.95 10.65 18.48
N MET A 791 -35.32 10.73 17.20
CA MET A 791 -35.10 11.92 16.37
C MET A 791 -35.77 13.17 16.94
N ALA A 792 -36.94 13.03 17.56
CA ALA A 792 -37.69 14.17 18.10
C ALA A 792 -37.07 14.70 19.40
N ALA A 793 -36.72 13.80 20.33
CA ALA A 793 -36.04 14.14 21.58
C ALA A 793 -34.68 14.78 21.31
N ALA A 794 -33.84 14.14 20.48
CA ALA A 794 -32.52 14.64 20.11
C ALA A 794 -32.59 16.01 19.43
N LYS A 795 -33.59 16.24 18.55
CA LYS A 795 -33.81 17.55 17.93
C LYS A 795 -34.13 18.62 18.98
N TYR A 796 -35.02 18.33 19.91
CA TYR A 796 -35.40 19.27 20.97
C TYR A 796 -34.19 19.63 21.85
N TRP A 797 -33.41 18.64 22.28
CA TRP A 797 -32.22 18.88 23.09
C TRP A 797 -31.12 19.61 22.33
N PHE A 798 -30.92 19.32 21.03
CA PHE A 798 -30.02 20.11 20.20
C PHE A 798 -30.47 21.58 20.13
N GLU A 799 -31.77 21.85 19.93
CA GLU A 799 -32.29 23.22 19.88
C GLU A 799 -32.21 23.96 21.23
N GLN A 800 -32.28 23.24 22.37
CA GLN A 800 -32.23 23.84 23.71
C GLN A 800 -30.80 24.02 24.24
N TYR A 801 -29.94 23.03 24.02
CA TYR A 801 -28.65 22.88 24.69
C TYR A 801 -27.49 22.62 23.73
N GLY A 802 -27.76 22.40 22.45
CA GLY A 802 -26.73 21.98 21.49
C GLY A 802 -26.27 20.54 21.67
N ALA A 803 -27.04 19.70 22.39
CA ALA A 803 -26.69 18.30 22.62
C ALA A 803 -26.70 17.51 21.31
N VAL A 804 -25.63 16.76 21.06
CA VAL A 804 -25.41 15.96 19.83
C VAL A 804 -25.18 14.50 20.26
N PRO A 805 -25.90 13.52 19.70
CA PRO A 805 -25.59 12.12 19.96
C PRO A 805 -24.21 11.77 19.40
N ALA A 806 -23.38 11.09 20.19
CA ALA A 806 -21.94 11.02 19.96
C ALA A 806 -21.34 9.61 20.08
N ALA A 807 -21.84 8.77 21.00
CA ALA A 807 -21.39 7.39 21.16
C ALA A 807 -22.60 6.46 21.41
N MET A 808 -22.53 5.21 20.96
CA MET A 808 -23.59 4.23 21.23
C MET A 808 -23.17 2.76 21.08
N SER A 809 -23.93 1.90 21.75
CA SER A 809 -23.96 0.44 21.61
C SER A 809 -25.40 -0.02 21.30
N HIS A 810 -25.73 -1.30 21.45
CA HIS A 810 -27.11 -1.79 21.33
C HIS A 810 -28.04 -1.23 22.41
N ASP A 811 -27.54 -0.96 23.61
CA ASP A 811 -28.30 -0.59 24.80
C ASP A 811 -27.83 0.71 25.47
N GLU A 812 -26.75 1.32 24.99
CA GLU A 812 -26.25 2.59 25.49
C GLU A 812 -26.28 3.68 24.42
N LEU A 813 -26.53 4.92 24.86
CA LEU A 813 -26.48 6.11 24.00
C LEU A 813 -25.90 7.28 24.79
N GLU A 814 -24.99 8.02 24.18
CA GLU A 814 -24.39 9.19 24.80
C GLU A 814 -24.53 10.45 23.95
N PHE A 815 -24.72 11.60 24.63
CA PHE A 815 -24.78 12.91 24.01
C PHE A 815 -23.64 13.79 24.52
N LEU A 816 -23.00 14.50 23.60
CA LEU A 816 -22.04 15.54 23.89
C LEU A 816 -22.70 16.92 23.84
N LEU A 817 -22.41 17.75 24.84
CA LEU A 817 -22.90 19.12 24.95
C LEU A 817 -21.76 20.13 24.79
N PRO A 818 -22.00 21.28 24.15
CA PRO A 818 -21.01 22.36 24.08
C PRO A 818 -20.81 23.08 25.44
N ALA A 819 -21.76 22.94 26.36
CA ALA A 819 -21.67 23.43 27.73
C ALA A 819 -22.71 22.72 28.62
N PRO A 820 -22.46 22.59 29.94
CA PRO A 820 -23.43 22.03 30.88
C PRO A 820 -24.76 22.77 30.91
N VAL A 821 -25.80 22.07 31.35
CA VAL A 821 -27.16 22.63 31.44
C VAL A 821 -27.19 23.78 32.45
N PRO A 822 -27.89 24.90 32.19
CA PRO A 822 -28.06 25.94 33.19
C PRO A 822 -28.69 25.38 34.47
N LYS A 823 -28.11 25.71 35.63
CA LYS A 823 -28.54 25.20 36.94
C LYS A 823 -30.04 25.38 37.20
N GLU A 824 -30.66 26.43 36.69
CA GLU A 824 -32.10 26.67 36.86
C GLU A 824 -33.00 25.75 36.03
N LYS A 825 -32.46 25.08 35.02
CA LYS A 825 -33.15 24.12 34.15
C LYS A 825 -32.82 22.66 34.45
N ALA A 826 -31.81 22.42 35.28
CA ALA A 826 -31.25 21.08 35.51
C ALA A 826 -32.29 20.06 35.97
N MET A 827 -33.16 20.45 36.93
CA MET A 827 -34.25 19.59 37.41
C MET A 827 -35.28 19.27 36.33
N ASP A 828 -35.72 20.28 35.56
CA ASP A 828 -36.70 20.06 34.48
C ASP A 828 -36.12 19.13 33.40
N THR A 829 -34.83 19.28 33.08
CA THR A 829 -34.15 18.42 32.11
C THR A 829 -33.86 17.03 32.65
N ALA A 830 -33.53 16.87 33.94
CA ALA A 830 -33.41 15.55 34.56
C ALA A 830 -34.72 14.76 34.49
N VAL A 831 -35.87 15.43 34.70
CA VAL A 831 -37.19 14.81 34.52
C VAL A 831 -37.42 14.38 33.07
N GLU A 832 -37.05 15.22 32.09
CA GLU A 832 -37.13 14.87 30.67
C GLU A 832 -36.27 13.65 30.33
N LEU A 833 -35.03 13.59 30.83
CA LEU A 833 -34.11 12.48 30.62
C LEU A 833 -34.61 11.18 31.26
N TYR A 834 -35.09 11.25 32.50
CA TYR A 834 -35.69 10.10 33.18
C TYR A 834 -36.96 9.59 32.48
N GLY A 835 -37.78 10.50 31.96
CA GLY A 835 -38.92 10.13 31.11
C GLY A 835 -38.48 9.32 29.89
N PHE A 836 -37.42 9.79 29.22
CA PHE A 836 -36.87 9.19 28.00
C PHE A 836 -36.17 7.84 28.23
N CYS A 837 -35.49 7.68 29.36
CA CYS A 837 -34.73 6.50 29.74
C CYS A 837 -34.88 6.32 31.26
N PRO A 838 -35.76 5.40 31.73
CA PRO A 838 -35.97 5.21 33.16
C PRO A 838 -34.83 4.46 33.85
N ASP A 839 -34.09 3.63 33.12
CA ASP A 839 -33.01 2.77 33.62
C ASP A 839 -31.66 3.52 33.75
N LEU A 840 -31.66 4.86 33.75
CA LEU A 840 -30.45 5.70 33.81
C LEU A 840 -29.50 5.31 34.97
N ASP A 841 -28.37 4.69 34.63
CA ASP A 841 -27.30 4.33 35.59
C ASP A 841 -26.23 5.44 35.71
N GLN A 842 -26.64 6.68 35.97
CA GLN A 842 -25.70 7.80 36.12
C GLN A 842 -25.26 8.07 37.57
N ASN A 843 -25.97 7.58 38.60
CA ASN A 843 -25.66 7.89 40.01
C ASN A 843 -26.08 6.78 40.99
N GLU A 844 -25.28 6.54 42.04
CA GLU A 844 -25.46 5.45 43.04
C GLU A 844 -26.83 5.42 43.75
N ASP A 845 -27.55 6.54 43.82
CA ASP A 845 -28.86 6.64 44.49
C ASP A 845 -30.07 6.65 43.53
N GLY A 846 -29.83 6.73 42.20
CA GLY A 846 -30.84 6.62 41.14
C GLY A 846 -31.95 7.69 41.15
N SER A 847 -31.79 8.79 41.89
CA SER A 847 -32.84 9.83 41.97
C SER A 847 -32.75 10.84 40.82
N ILE A 848 -33.90 11.44 40.44
CA ILE A 848 -33.90 12.53 39.45
C ILE A 848 -33.09 13.74 39.96
N GLY A 849 -33.02 13.93 41.27
CA GLY A 849 -32.31 15.02 41.93
C GLY A 849 -30.80 14.89 41.79
N SER A 850 -30.22 13.71 42.02
CA SER A 850 -28.80 13.47 41.79
C SER A 850 -28.45 13.60 40.31
N LEU A 851 -29.29 13.07 39.41
CA LEU A 851 -29.16 13.32 37.97
C LEU A 851 -29.16 14.82 37.65
N ALA A 852 -30.11 15.59 38.21
CA ALA A 852 -30.13 17.04 38.03
C ALA A 852 -28.87 17.72 38.54
N ASP A 853 -28.29 17.28 39.66
CA ASP A 853 -27.05 17.83 40.20
C ASP A 853 -25.84 17.50 39.30
N ALA A 854 -25.81 16.32 38.67
CA ALA A 854 -24.81 15.96 37.66
C ALA A 854 -24.94 16.85 36.40
N LEU A 855 -26.13 16.95 35.80
CA LEU A 855 -26.34 17.58 34.49
C LEU A 855 -25.93 19.06 34.38
N TRP A 856 -25.94 19.85 35.46
CA TRP A 856 -25.48 21.25 35.43
C TRP A 856 -23.96 21.40 35.55
N GLN A 857 -23.26 20.29 35.76
CA GLN A 857 -21.81 20.18 35.88
C GLN A 857 -21.20 19.37 34.73
N SER A 858 -21.97 18.47 34.11
CA SER A 858 -21.55 17.57 33.03
C SER A 858 -21.60 18.16 31.62
N SER A 859 -20.64 17.80 30.77
CA SER A 859 -20.70 17.98 29.31
C SER A 859 -21.17 16.74 28.55
N VAL A 860 -21.29 15.58 29.20
CA VAL A 860 -21.78 14.33 28.60
C VAL A 860 -23.06 13.86 29.30
N TRP A 861 -24.04 13.40 28.51
CA TRP A 861 -25.20 12.67 28.99
C TRP A 861 -25.12 11.22 28.56
N TYR A 862 -25.34 10.30 29.49
CA TYR A 862 -25.29 8.85 29.30
C TYR A 862 -26.69 8.22 29.48
N PHE A 863 -27.07 7.31 28.62
CA PHE A 863 -28.35 6.58 28.67
C PHE A 863 -28.07 5.09 28.55
N TRP A 864 -28.74 4.27 29.34
CA TRP A 864 -28.64 2.80 29.34
C TRP A 864 -30.04 2.18 29.49
N TRP A 865 -30.31 1.10 28.77
CA TRP A 865 -31.57 0.33 28.84
C TRP A 865 -31.27 -1.16 29.12
N ASP A 866 -31.98 -1.80 30.05
CA ASP A 866 -31.72 -3.21 30.49
C ASP A 866 -32.09 -4.30 29.45
#